data_AF-A0A502F5E1-F1
#
_entry.id   AF-A0A502F5E1-F1
#
_cell.length_a   1.000
_cell.length_b   1.000
_cell.length_c   1.000
_cell.angle_alpha   90.00
_cell.angle_beta   90.00
_cell.angle_gamma   90.00
#
_symmetry.space_group_name_H-M   'P 1'
#
loop_
_entity.id
_entity.type
_entity.pdbx_description
1 polymer ?
#
loop_
_entity_poly.entity_id
_entity_poly.type
_entity_poly.pdbx_seq_one_letter_code
_entity_poly.pdbx_strand_id
1 'polypeptide(L)'
;MQVNQIIEPTTVNEIISAIKNTTGPISIGGGKYSMGGQTAFENSLHIDMRHFNKIVNIDKTKKQITVQAGIRWRDIQKVIDPLNLSIKIMQTYSNFTVGGAISVNCHGRYIGHGPIISSVLGLKIITANGDIIIANREVNQDVFNAAIGGYGGIGVIAEATLQLVDNEKVERFHQVMDIEDYKTYFDKNIRNNTNVVFQNGNLYPPKYDKIMSISWQKTTKPLTDTDRLIDENENYWLESNLSGVVSWGNSGKWIREYTIDPLYYIPETVRWRNKEASYDVKELDPSSREKSTYVLQEYFIPVENIKSFIPKMSAVFQNNKVNVINVSLRHALPDHESYLSWANKEVFAFVIYYKQGTDQKAKDEVKKWTLEMTDAILSENGTWYLPYQPHATIEQFKKGYPNSDKYFALKNKLDPDQRFTNKLLDKYNPYAQNNLSHQKKKIKEYFRAEEQTILTVPEWYLVYNPKEYADYLKSGKNPSDFPFYKSIDEYWKLYDRSIKLTSEAYPENGEYKTMLQVIGVSMTMEYGAKILYENTTGRFFSLFAEEKKSKQEQIIIEAQSAYSDFIYQTAWYEFKFMPWIKKVWSASDNSDCSTLRKWERTLLFTLEFSFKAFYSKLIEYGAKSTYETPSNLIYLIVSNSDVIKENKDLKIIQKGNEKMIIAVTRWDVFTKEMIKLSEQNVKIFEISGNDEIAVSVIMNNSQEIKSKDVRLLYKSRIVTDDRLKRNVYFLPVTELLPFIKKAKSENITIEHVYDY
;
A
#
# COMPACT_ATOMS: atom_id res chain seq x y z
N MET A 1 -0.40 3.84 -4.04
CA MET A 1 0.17 3.00 -2.96
C MET A 1 1.10 3.89 -2.16
N GLN A 2 0.93 3.91 -0.85
CA GLN A 2 1.82 4.62 0.07
C GLN A 2 2.84 3.63 0.64
N VAL A 3 4.11 4.00 0.60
CA VAL A 3 5.22 3.23 1.17
C VAL A 3 5.63 3.88 2.50
N ASN A 4 6.29 3.13 3.39
CA ASN A 4 6.70 3.66 4.69
C ASN A 4 7.91 4.59 4.56
N GLN A 5 8.91 4.17 3.78
CA GLN A 5 10.15 4.91 3.57
C GLN A 5 10.66 4.67 2.15
N ILE A 6 11.33 5.67 1.56
CA ILE A 6 12.05 5.53 0.30
C ILE A 6 13.53 5.79 0.56
N ILE A 7 14.41 4.94 0.02
CA ILE A 7 15.85 5.20 -0.04
C ILE A 7 16.32 5.19 -1.51
N GLU A 8 17.35 5.97 -1.80
CA GLU A 8 17.96 6.07 -3.13
C GLU A 8 19.47 5.75 -3.04
N PRO A 9 19.85 4.48 -2.87
CA PRO A 9 21.22 4.10 -2.59
C PRO A 9 22.16 4.39 -3.76
N THR A 10 23.41 4.70 -3.41
CA THR A 10 24.57 4.83 -4.31
C THR A 10 25.67 3.82 -3.97
N THR A 11 25.57 3.14 -2.82
CA THR A 11 26.51 2.10 -2.38
C THR A 11 25.80 0.82 -1.93
N VAL A 12 26.53 -0.31 -1.97
CA VAL A 12 26.04 -1.60 -1.44
C VAL A 12 25.75 -1.53 0.06
N ASN A 13 26.55 -0.79 0.82
CA ASN A 13 26.41 -0.68 2.27
C ASN A 13 25.12 0.05 2.68
N GLU A 14 24.67 1.04 1.91
CA GLU A 14 23.38 1.71 2.13
C GLU A 14 22.21 0.73 1.97
N ILE A 15 22.25 -0.14 0.95
CA ILE A 15 21.24 -1.18 0.73
C ILE A 15 21.22 -2.15 1.92
N ILE A 16 22.39 -2.66 2.33
CA ILE A 16 22.51 -3.61 3.46
C ILE A 16 22.01 -2.96 4.75
N SER A 17 22.41 -1.72 5.03
CA SER A 17 22.03 -1.01 6.26
C SER A 17 20.52 -0.78 6.31
N ALA A 18 19.90 -0.39 5.20
CA ALA A 18 18.46 -0.20 5.13
C ALA A 18 17.68 -1.52 5.30
N ILE A 19 18.15 -2.62 4.72
CA ILE A 19 17.58 -3.96 4.92
C ILE A 19 17.68 -4.37 6.40
N LYS A 20 18.84 -4.18 7.04
CA LYS A 20 19.04 -4.57 8.44
C LYS A 20 18.24 -3.72 9.43
N ASN A 21 18.03 -2.45 9.13
CA ASN A 21 17.28 -1.53 9.99
C ASN A 21 15.76 -1.61 9.79
N THR A 22 15.29 -2.36 8.81
CA THR A 22 13.86 -2.56 8.54
C THR A 22 13.43 -3.92 9.07
N THR A 23 12.25 -4.02 9.68
CA THR A 23 11.62 -5.29 10.08
C THR A 23 10.41 -5.65 9.20
N GLY A 24 9.82 -4.65 8.55
CA GLY A 24 8.65 -4.77 7.68
C GLY A 24 8.96 -5.21 6.23
N PRO A 25 7.95 -5.12 5.34
CA PRO A 25 8.11 -5.50 3.94
C PRO A 25 9.09 -4.57 3.22
N ILE A 26 9.73 -5.10 2.19
CA ILE A 26 10.69 -4.40 1.33
C ILE A 26 10.23 -4.55 -0.11
N SER A 27 10.14 -3.42 -0.82
CA SER A 27 9.90 -3.38 -2.26
C SER A 27 11.09 -2.76 -2.98
N ILE A 28 11.32 -3.18 -4.22
CA ILE A 28 12.50 -2.78 -5.01
C ILE A 28 11.99 -2.11 -6.29
N GLY A 29 12.42 -0.87 -6.52
CA GLY A 29 12.04 -0.06 -7.67
C GLY A 29 13.22 0.21 -8.60
N GLY A 30 13.02 0.03 -9.90
CA GLY A 30 13.93 0.47 -10.95
C GLY A 30 13.29 1.55 -11.83
N GLY A 31 13.20 1.30 -13.13
CA GLY A 31 12.57 2.22 -14.10
C GLY A 31 11.05 2.43 -13.92
N LYS A 32 10.38 1.69 -13.03
CA LYS A 32 8.94 1.81 -12.68
C LYS A 32 7.96 1.60 -13.85
N TYR A 33 8.34 0.77 -14.84
CA TYR A 33 7.54 0.49 -16.03
C TYR A 33 6.63 -0.76 -15.94
N SER A 34 6.72 -1.55 -14.87
CA SER A 34 5.78 -2.67 -14.65
C SER A 34 4.38 -2.14 -14.35
N MET A 35 3.35 -2.82 -14.86
CA MET A 35 1.96 -2.34 -14.85
C MET A 35 1.05 -3.14 -13.91
N GLY A 36 1.60 -4.00 -13.04
CA GLY A 36 0.84 -4.90 -12.16
C GLY A 36 1.15 -4.83 -10.68
N GLY A 37 1.83 -3.78 -10.20
CA GLY A 37 2.16 -3.62 -8.78
C GLY A 37 3.42 -4.38 -8.32
N GLN A 38 4.34 -4.68 -9.24
CA GLN A 38 5.64 -5.29 -8.96
C GLN A 38 6.63 -4.29 -8.33
N THR A 39 6.47 -3.00 -8.64
CA THR A 39 7.41 -1.92 -8.26
C THR A 39 7.39 -1.57 -6.78
N ALA A 40 6.21 -1.57 -6.15
CA ALA A 40 6.04 -1.06 -4.79
C ALA A 40 4.98 -1.87 -4.03
N PHE A 41 5.04 -1.78 -2.71
CA PHE A 41 4.13 -2.48 -1.81
C PHE A 41 3.80 -1.59 -0.61
N GLU A 42 2.57 -1.70 -0.09
CA GLU A 42 2.11 -0.85 1.01
C GLU A 42 2.97 -0.99 2.27
N ASN A 43 3.26 0.13 2.92
CA ASN A 43 4.03 0.23 4.17
C ASN A 43 5.41 -0.43 4.09
N SER A 44 5.98 -0.55 2.89
CA SER A 44 7.31 -1.13 2.70
C SER A 44 8.42 -0.08 2.80
N LEU A 45 9.62 -0.53 3.14
CA LEU A 45 10.84 0.14 2.70
C LEU A 45 10.91 -0.01 1.17
N HIS A 46 10.90 1.10 0.45
CA HIS A 46 11.09 1.13 -0.98
C HIS A 46 12.54 1.47 -1.33
N ILE A 47 13.24 0.53 -1.95
CA ILE A 47 14.61 0.72 -2.41
C ILE A 47 14.57 1.16 -3.88
N ASP A 48 14.78 2.44 -4.13
CA ASP A 48 14.83 3.00 -5.48
C ASP A 48 16.24 2.92 -6.05
N MET A 49 16.46 1.94 -6.91
CA MET A 49 17.78 1.59 -7.42
C MET A 49 18.33 2.60 -8.44
N ARG A 50 17.57 3.60 -8.89
CA ARG A 50 17.93 4.44 -10.06
C ARG A 50 19.24 5.23 -9.89
N HIS A 51 19.67 5.51 -8.67
CA HIS A 51 20.96 6.16 -8.36
C HIS A 51 22.11 5.15 -8.16
N PHE A 52 21.83 3.85 -8.11
CA PHE A 52 22.80 2.77 -8.07
C PHE A 52 23.12 2.27 -9.49
N ASN A 53 23.76 3.13 -10.29
CA ASN A 53 23.79 3.03 -11.75
C ASN A 53 25.18 3.07 -12.41
N LYS A 54 26.25 2.70 -11.69
CA LYS A 54 27.62 2.73 -12.22
C LYS A 54 27.94 1.53 -13.12
N ILE A 55 28.79 1.76 -14.12
CA ILE A 55 29.53 0.70 -14.81
C ILE A 55 30.69 0.28 -13.91
N VAL A 56 30.77 -1.01 -13.59
CA VAL A 56 31.80 -1.58 -12.70
C VAL A 56 33.02 -2.04 -13.51
N ASN A 57 32.79 -2.70 -14.65
CA ASN A 57 33.86 -3.19 -15.51
C ASN A 57 33.39 -3.36 -16.97
N ILE A 58 34.28 -3.15 -17.94
CA ILE A 58 34.06 -3.49 -19.36
C ILE A 58 35.28 -4.25 -19.87
N ASP A 59 35.09 -5.49 -20.30
CA ASP A 59 36.07 -6.29 -21.02
C ASP A 59 35.72 -6.28 -22.52
N LYS A 60 36.47 -5.51 -23.30
CA LYS A 60 36.25 -5.38 -24.76
C LYS A 60 36.59 -6.67 -25.52
N THR A 61 37.57 -7.42 -25.03
CA THR A 61 38.05 -8.65 -25.69
C THR A 61 37.03 -9.76 -25.52
N LYS A 62 36.49 -9.94 -24.31
CA LYS A 62 35.43 -10.92 -24.02
C LYS A 62 34.04 -10.40 -24.40
N LYS A 63 33.92 -9.11 -24.69
CA LYS A 63 32.65 -8.39 -24.91
C LYS A 63 31.73 -8.56 -23.70
N GLN A 64 32.22 -8.28 -22.51
CA GLN A 64 31.47 -8.42 -21.26
C GLN A 64 31.41 -7.10 -20.52
N ILE A 65 30.29 -6.84 -19.86
CA ILE A 65 30.11 -5.67 -19.00
C ILE A 65 29.55 -6.08 -17.66
N THR A 66 30.12 -5.56 -16.58
CA THR A 66 29.54 -5.64 -15.23
C THR A 66 29.01 -4.26 -14.85
N VAL A 67 27.75 -4.20 -14.43
CA VAL A 67 27.08 -2.94 -14.07
C VAL A 67 26.33 -3.08 -12.76
N GLN A 68 26.14 -1.95 -12.08
CA GLN A 68 25.14 -1.84 -11.03
C GLN A 68 23.73 -1.87 -11.63
N ALA A 69 22.81 -2.57 -10.96
CA ALA A 69 21.51 -2.94 -11.52
C ALA A 69 20.56 -1.77 -11.76
N GLY A 70 20.81 -0.61 -11.16
CA GLY A 70 20.04 0.61 -11.37
C GLY A 70 20.28 1.32 -12.69
N ILE A 71 21.36 0.96 -13.42
CA ILE A 71 21.69 1.59 -14.71
C ILE A 71 20.63 1.28 -15.77
N ARG A 72 20.32 2.23 -16.65
CA ARG A 72 19.41 2.01 -17.79
C ARG A 72 20.18 1.45 -18.98
N TRP A 73 19.48 0.74 -19.87
CA TRP A 73 20.07 0.28 -21.13
C TRP A 73 20.63 1.42 -21.97
N ARG A 74 19.90 2.55 -22.00
CA ARG A 74 20.31 3.79 -22.67
C ARG A 74 21.70 4.27 -22.22
N ASP A 75 21.95 4.26 -20.91
CA ASP A 75 23.20 4.74 -20.34
C ASP A 75 24.35 3.77 -20.65
N ILE A 76 24.07 2.46 -20.70
CA ILE A 76 25.05 1.48 -21.17
C ILE A 76 25.36 1.72 -22.65
N GLN A 77 24.34 1.87 -23.50
CA GLN A 77 24.49 2.09 -24.94
C GLN A 77 25.38 3.29 -25.25
N LYS A 78 25.24 4.42 -24.53
CA LYS A 78 26.12 5.58 -24.68
C LYS A 78 27.61 5.26 -24.49
N VAL A 79 27.92 4.30 -23.61
CA VAL A 79 29.31 3.92 -23.30
C VAL A 79 29.84 2.84 -24.23
N ILE A 80 29.03 1.84 -24.59
CA ILE A 80 29.47 0.71 -25.40
C ILE A 80 29.40 0.98 -26.91
N ASP A 81 28.57 1.94 -27.35
CA ASP A 81 28.40 2.26 -28.75
C ASP A 81 29.69 2.79 -29.43
N PRO A 82 30.47 3.72 -28.80
CA PRO A 82 31.78 4.12 -29.32
C PRO A 82 32.81 2.98 -29.37
N LEU A 83 32.57 1.89 -28.65
CA LEU A 83 33.40 0.69 -28.66
C LEU A 83 32.99 -0.31 -29.75
N ASN A 84 32.00 0.05 -30.59
CA ASN A 84 31.36 -0.82 -31.57
C ASN A 84 30.74 -2.07 -30.94
N LEU A 85 30.21 -1.94 -29.72
CA LEU A 85 29.50 -2.99 -29.01
C LEU A 85 28.02 -2.63 -28.83
N SER A 86 27.18 -3.65 -28.67
CA SER A 86 25.74 -3.56 -28.46
C SER A 86 25.29 -4.53 -27.37
N ILE A 87 24.19 -4.18 -26.70
CA ILE A 87 23.49 -5.10 -25.79
C ILE A 87 23.01 -6.32 -26.60
N LYS A 88 23.21 -7.52 -26.07
CA LYS A 88 22.83 -8.77 -26.72
C LYS A 88 21.31 -8.97 -26.70
N ILE A 89 20.68 -8.88 -25.53
CA ILE A 89 19.23 -9.08 -25.32
C ILE A 89 18.71 -8.00 -24.37
N MET A 90 17.61 -7.36 -24.77
CA MET A 90 16.84 -6.38 -23.99
C MET A 90 15.44 -6.22 -24.60
N GLN A 91 14.49 -5.66 -23.86
CA GLN A 91 13.22 -5.21 -24.45
C GLN A 91 13.41 -4.04 -25.42
N THR A 92 12.41 -3.77 -26.26
CA THR A 92 12.46 -2.75 -27.34
C THR A 92 12.95 -1.38 -26.88
N TYR A 93 12.51 -0.94 -25.70
CA TYR A 93 12.83 0.39 -25.18
C TYR A 93 14.03 0.37 -24.23
N SER A 94 14.81 1.45 -24.28
CA SER A 94 16.10 1.58 -23.59
C SER A 94 16.04 2.23 -22.20
N ASN A 95 14.87 2.73 -21.77
CA ASN A 95 14.68 3.42 -20.49
C ASN A 95 14.70 2.49 -19.27
N PHE A 96 14.55 1.18 -19.48
CA PHE A 96 14.47 0.21 -18.40
C PHE A 96 15.82 0.05 -17.71
N THR A 97 15.78 -0.08 -16.39
CA THR A 97 16.95 -0.44 -15.58
C THR A 97 17.30 -1.92 -15.75
N VAL A 98 18.59 -2.26 -15.74
CA VAL A 98 19.09 -3.63 -15.90
C VAL A 98 18.49 -4.59 -14.87
N GLY A 99 18.45 -4.19 -13.59
CA GLY A 99 17.89 -5.01 -12.51
C GLY A 99 16.40 -5.30 -12.71
N GLY A 100 15.64 -4.29 -13.12
CA GLY A 100 14.22 -4.45 -13.47
C GLY A 100 14.02 -5.40 -14.65
N ALA A 101 14.82 -5.26 -15.71
CA ALA A 101 14.77 -6.11 -16.90
C ALA A 101 15.14 -7.59 -16.59
N ILE A 102 16.16 -7.82 -15.76
CA ILE A 102 16.53 -9.16 -15.29
C ILE A 102 15.44 -9.74 -14.38
N SER A 103 14.86 -8.93 -13.49
CA SER A 103 13.82 -9.38 -12.54
C SER A 103 12.56 -9.88 -13.21
N VAL A 104 12.27 -9.43 -14.43
CA VAL A 104 11.13 -9.91 -15.25
C VAL A 104 11.55 -10.95 -16.30
N ASN A 105 12.84 -11.31 -16.35
CA ASN A 105 13.44 -12.14 -17.39
C ASN A 105 13.06 -11.64 -18.80
N CYS A 106 13.37 -10.37 -19.08
CA CYS A 106 12.87 -9.72 -20.29
C CYS A 106 13.34 -10.39 -21.58
N HIS A 107 12.63 -10.10 -22.66
CA HIS A 107 13.02 -10.45 -24.02
C HIS A 107 12.79 -9.27 -24.96
N GLY A 108 13.23 -9.43 -26.20
CA GLY A 108 13.13 -8.41 -27.23
C GLY A 108 12.70 -8.99 -28.57
N ARG A 109 13.17 -8.35 -29.64
CA ARG A 109 12.87 -8.73 -31.02
C ARG A 109 13.96 -9.62 -31.63
N TYR A 110 14.81 -10.20 -30.79
CA TYR A 110 16.11 -10.77 -31.17
C TYR A 110 15.98 -12.21 -31.67
N ILE A 111 16.21 -12.43 -32.97
CA ILE A 111 16.14 -13.79 -33.56
C ILE A 111 17.33 -14.64 -33.12
N GLY A 112 17.09 -15.93 -32.91
CA GLY A 112 18.09 -16.88 -32.40
C GLY A 112 18.40 -16.73 -30.92
N HIS A 113 17.58 -15.97 -30.19
CA HIS A 113 17.74 -15.71 -28.77
C HIS A 113 16.44 -16.00 -28.01
N GLY A 114 16.57 -16.25 -26.70
CA GLY A 114 15.44 -16.42 -25.78
C GLY A 114 15.34 -15.23 -24.82
N PRO A 115 14.87 -15.47 -23.59
CA PRO A 115 14.91 -14.48 -22.53
C PRO A 115 16.34 -14.03 -22.18
N ILE A 116 16.44 -12.91 -21.48
CA ILE A 116 17.70 -12.26 -21.11
C ILE A 116 18.64 -13.16 -20.31
N ILE A 117 18.12 -14.16 -19.57
CA ILE A 117 18.93 -15.14 -18.82
C ILE A 117 20.07 -15.75 -19.64
N SER A 118 19.85 -15.97 -20.94
CA SER A 118 20.85 -16.52 -21.87
C SER A 118 22.03 -15.58 -22.17
N SER A 119 21.94 -14.31 -21.76
CA SER A 119 23.00 -13.30 -21.86
C SER A 119 23.55 -12.84 -20.51
N VAL A 120 22.92 -13.22 -19.39
CA VAL A 120 23.43 -12.94 -18.05
C VAL A 120 24.50 -13.99 -17.69
N LEU A 121 25.66 -13.52 -17.27
CA LEU A 121 26.81 -14.35 -16.90
C LEU A 121 26.96 -14.52 -15.39
N GLY A 122 26.45 -13.58 -14.60
CA GLY A 122 26.47 -13.68 -13.14
C GLY A 122 25.81 -12.49 -12.46
N LEU A 123 25.40 -12.69 -11.21
CA LEU A 123 24.70 -11.73 -10.37
C LEU A 123 25.38 -11.60 -9.01
N LYS A 124 25.35 -10.39 -8.45
CA LYS A 124 25.59 -10.11 -7.03
C LYS A 124 24.25 -9.73 -6.39
N ILE A 125 23.79 -10.51 -5.42
CA ILE A 125 22.46 -10.39 -4.80
C ILE A 125 22.62 -10.10 -3.31
N ILE A 126 21.79 -9.21 -2.78
CA ILE A 126 21.71 -8.91 -1.33
C ILE A 126 20.41 -9.52 -0.80
N THR A 127 20.51 -10.43 0.16
CA THR A 127 19.38 -11.19 0.73
C THR A 127 18.60 -10.39 1.77
N ALA A 128 17.50 -10.97 2.27
CA ALA A 128 16.64 -10.32 3.27
C ALA A 128 17.35 -10.13 4.63
N ASN A 129 18.46 -10.81 4.86
CA ASN A 129 19.31 -10.64 6.05
C ASN A 129 20.47 -9.65 5.82
N GLY A 130 20.60 -9.13 4.59
CA GLY A 130 21.69 -8.24 4.20
C GLY A 130 22.98 -8.97 3.80
N ASP A 131 22.94 -10.27 3.57
CA ASP A 131 24.10 -11.05 3.11
C ASP A 131 24.29 -10.91 1.59
N ILE A 132 25.54 -10.95 1.14
CA ILE A 132 25.88 -10.90 -0.28
C ILE A 132 26.06 -12.33 -0.81
N ILE A 133 25.32 -12.67 -1.87
CA ILE A 133 25.46 -13.91 -2.62
C ILE A 133 25.96 -13.59 -4.03
N ILE A 134 27.00 -14.28 -4.48
CA ILE A 134 27.41 -14.32 -5.89
C ILE A 134 26.78 -15.54 -6.53
N ALA A 135 26.06 -15.36 -7.63
CA ALA A 135 25.32 -16.43 -8.29
C ALA A 135 25.55 -16.43 -9.81
N ASN A 136 25.84 -17.59 -10.37
CA ASN A 136 25.97 -17.87 -11.81
C ASN A 136 25.56 -19.33 -12.08
N ARG A 137 25.89 -19.88 -13.25
CA ARG A 137 25.51 -21.25 -13.62
C ARG A 137 26.28 -22.32 -12.82
N GLU A 138 27.45 -21.98 -12.29
CA GLU A 138 28.36 -22.88 -11.58
C GLU A 138 28.30 -22.73 -10.05
N VAL A 139 27.92 -21.55 -9.55
CA VAL A 139 27.94 -21.15 -8.14
C VAL A 139 26.58 -20.60 -7.76
N ASN A 140 25.95 -21.14 -6.69
CA ASN A 140 24.60 -20.75 -6.25
C ASN A 140 23.59 -20.74 -7.40
N GLN A 141 23.63 -21.78 -8.24
CA GLN A 141 22.83 -21.88 -9.47
C GLN A 141 21.32 -21.77 -9.21
N ASP A 142 20.84 -22.31 -8.09
CA ASP A 142 19.46 -22.20 -7.67
C ASP A 142 19.03 -20.74 -7.41
N VAL A 143 19.90 -19.95 -6.78
CA VAL A 143 19.70 -18.50 -6.58
C VAL A 143 19.75 -17.76 -7.91
N PHE A 144 20.69 -18.09 -8.81
CA PHE A 144 20.77 -17.49 -10.14
C PHE A 144 19.48 -17.71 -10.94
N ASN A 145 19.02 -18.96 -11.00
CA ASN A 145 17.81 -19.38 -11.71
C ASN A 145 16.52 -18.81 -11.12
N ALA A 146 16.49 -18.55 -9.81
CA ALA A 146 15.33 -17.98 -9.14
C ALA A 146 15.31 -16.44 -9.15
N ALA A 147 16.46 -15.77 -9.17
CA ALA A 147 16.54 -14.32 -9.16
C ALA A 147 16.16 -13.71 -10.52
N ILE A 148 16.56 -14.36 -11.62
CA ILE A 148 16.19 -13.95 -12.98
C ILE A 148 14.75 -14.38 -13.25
N GLY A 149 13.87 -13.43 -13.56
CA GLY A 149 12.42 -13.67 -13.54
C GLY A 149 11.86 -13.86 -12.14
N GLY A 150 12.61 -13.50 -11.10
CA GLY A 150 12.21 -13.64 -9.70
C GLY A 150 11.42 -12.46 -9.14
N TYR A 151 11.15 -11.42 -9.94
CA TYR A 151 10.36 -10.23 -9.57
C TYR A 151 10.80 -9.58 -8.24
N GLY A 152 12.11 -9.58 -7.96
CA GLY A 152 12.69 -9.03 -6.73
C GLY A 152 12.44 -9.84 -5.46
N GLY A 153 11.85 -11.04 -5.55
CA GLY A 153 11.49 -11.84 -4.38
C GLY A 153 12.64 -12.60 -3.72
N ILE A 154 13.75 -12.82 -4.44
CA ILE A 154 14.94 -13.54 -3.91
C ILE A 154 15.90 -12.59 -3.19
N GLY A 155 15.95 -11.33 -3.60
CA GLY A 155 16.84 -10.31 -3.05
C GLY A 155 17.05 -9.14 -4.00
N VAL A 156 17.81 -8.15 -3.53
CA VAL A 156 18.22 -7.01 -4.36
C VAL A 156 19.35 -7.46 -5.29
N ILE A 157 19.13 -7.44 -6.60
CA ILE A 157 20.22 -7.57 -7.57
C ILE A 157 21.03 -6.28 -7.48
N ALA A 158 22.24 -6.35 -6.93
CA ALA A 158 23.15 -5.21 -6.84
C ALA A 158 23.92 -5.04 -8.15
N GLU A 159 24.57 -6.10 -8.64
CA GLU A 159 25.35 -6.06 -9.88
C GLU A 159 24.98 -7.22 -10.80
N ALA A 160 25.10 -6.99 -12.10
CA ALA A 160 24.92 -8.00 -13.13
C ALA A 160 26.08 -7.94 -14.14
N THR A 161 26.58 -9.11 -14.52
CA THR A 161 27.53 -9.25 -15.63
C THR A 161 26.80 -9.77 -16.86
N LEU A 162 26.94 -9.09 -17.99
CA LEU A 162 26.21 -9.33 -19.22
C LEU A 162 27.16 -9.57 -20.40
N GLN A 163 26.78 -10.48 -21.29
CA GLN A 163 27.43 -10.67 -22.58
C GLN A 163 26.95 -9.60 -23.58
N LEU A 164 27.89 -8.96 -24.26
CA LEU A 164 27.68 -8.01 -25.36
C LEU A 164 27.93 -8.68 -26.72
N VAL A 165 27.52 -7.99 -27.78
CA VAL A 165 27.74 -8.35 -29.19
C VAL A 165 28.29 -7.15 -29.95
N ASP A 166 28.67 -7.33 -31.21
CA ASP A 166 29.11 -6.22 -32.06
C ASP A 166 27.93 -5.31 -32.44
N ASN A 167 28.20 -4.00 -32.53
CA ASN A 167 27.28 -3.06 -33.13
C ASN A 167 27.44 -3.10 -34.64
N GLU A 168 26.53 -3.81 -35.30
CA GLU A 168 26.55 -4.02 -36.75
C GLU A 168 25.54 -3.10 -37.46
N LYS A 169 25.71 -2.92 -38.78
CA LYS A 169 24.70 -2.26 -39.61
C LYS A 169 23.58 -3.24 -39.93
N VAL A 170 22.34 -2.77 -39.84
CA VAL A 170 21.14 -3.56 -40.12
C VAL A 170 20.24 -2.84 -41.12
N GLU A 171 19.68 -3.60 -42.05
CA GLU A 171 18.77 -3.17 -43.11
C GLU A 171 17.35 -3.67 -42.84
N ARG A 172 16.35 -2.80 -43.02
CA ARG A 172 14.93 -3.13 -42.83
C ARG A 172 14.33 -3.78 -44.06
N PHE A 173 13.71 -4.94 -43.87
CA PHE A 173 12.84 -5.61 -44.83
C PHE A 173 11.45 -5.77 -44.24
N HIS A 174 10.42 -5.67 -45.08
CA HIS A 174 9.04 -5.89 -44.65
C HIS A 174 8.23 -6.60 -45.72
N GLN A 175 7.23 -7.38 -45.29
CA GLN A 175 6.29 -8.05 -46.18
C GLN A 175 4.94 -8.22 -45.46
N VAL A 176 3.85 -7.87 -46.16
CA VAL A 176 2.48 -8.19 -45.73
C VAL A 176 2.07 -9.53 -46.34
N MET A 177 1.45 -10.39 -45.55
CA MET A 177 0.95 -11.70 -45.99
C MET A 177 -0.28 -12.10 -45.18
N ASP A 178 -1.01 -13.10 -45.68
CA ASP A 178 -2.05 -13.76 -44.91
C ASP A 178 -1.44 -14.53 -43.74
N ILE A 179 -2.13 -14.53 -42.61
CA ILE A 179 -1.63 -15.14 -41.37
C ILE A 179 -1.42 -16.65 -41.52
N GLU A 180 -2.17 -17.29 -42.41
CA GLU A 180 -2.07 -18.71 -42.72
C GLU A 180 -0.71 -19.11 -43.32
N ASP A 181 -0.05 -18.17 -44.01
CA ASP A 181 1.25 -18.36 -44.66
C ASP A 181 2.42 -17.98 -43.75
N TYR A 182 2.16 -17.22 -42.69
CA TYR A 182 3.20 -16.63 -41.85
C TYR A 182 4.12 -17.66 -41.21
N LYS A 183 3.58 -18.78 -40.70
CA LYS A 183 4.41 -19.82 -40.05
C LYS A 183 5.41 -20.42 -41.04
N THR A 184 4.94 -20.73 -42.25
CA THR A 184 5.78 -21.26 -43.34
C THR A 184 6.84 -20.24 -43.76
N TYR A 185 6.45 -18.98 -43.92
CA TYR A 185 7.38 -17.88 -44.21
C TYR A 185 8.45 -17.73 -43.12
N PHE A 186 8.03 -17.76 -41.84
CA PHE A 186 8.90 -17.60 -40.69
C PHE A 186 9.92 -18.74 -40.61
N ASP A 187 9.48 -19.99 -40.71
CA ASP A 187 10.37 -21.17 -40.68
C ASP A 187 11.41 -21.14 -41.80
N LYS A 188 11.00 -20.72 -43.00
CA LYS A 188 11.87 -20.71 -44.19
C LYS A 188 12.86 -19.55 -44.20
N ASN A 189 12.43 -18.35 -43.84
CA ASN A 189 13.20 -17.12 -44.11
C ASN A 189 13.80 -16.47 -42.85
N ILE A 190 13.24 -16.74 -41.67
CA ILE A 190 13.57 -16.04 -40.43
C ILE A 190 14.21 -16.96 -39.39
N ARG A 191 13.51 -18.04 -38.99
CA ARG A 191 13.78 -18.82 -37.77
C ARG A 191 15.24 -19.23 -37.58
N ASN A 192 15.89 -19.70 -38.65
CA ASN A 192 17.27 -20.19 -38.63
C ASN A 192 18.26 -19.28 -39.39
N ASN A 193 17.82 -18.08 -39.80
CA ASN A 193 18.66 -17.17 -40.58
C ASN A 193 19.50 -16.29 -39.67
N THR A 194 20.80 -16.58 -39.57
CA THR A 194 21.75 -15.86 -38.71
C THR A 194 22.02 -14.42 -39.14
N ASN A 195 21.60 -14.03 -40.36
CA ASN A 195 21.67 -12.64 -40.80
C ASN A 195 20.53 -11.80 -40.22
N VAL A 196 19.41 -12.41 -39.79
CA VAL A 196 18.30 -11.66 -39.18
C VAL A 196 18.65 -11.36 -37.72
N VAL A 197 18.83 -10.08 -37.40
CA VAL A 197 19.13 -9.60 -36.04
C VAL A 197 17.84 -9.37 -35.26
N PHE A 198 16.90 -8.65 -35.88
CA PHE A 198 15.60 -8.35 -35.27
C PHE A 198 14.45 -8.84 -36.14
N GLN A 199 13.37 -9.30 -35.53
CA GLN A 199 12.11 -9.56 -36.21
C GLN A 199 10.91 -9.16 -35.37
N ASN A 200 9.89 -8.63 -36.04
CA ASN A 200 8.61 -8.29 -35.45
C ASN A 200 7.50 -8.52 -36.47
N GLY A 201 6.48 -9.29 -36.10
CA GLY A 201 5.22 -9.36 -36.83
C GLY A 201 4.21 -8.36 -36.27
N ASN A 202 3.42 -7.70 -37.11
CA ASN A 202 2.31 -6.86 -36.67
C ASN A 202 1.02 -7.41 -37.26
N LEU A 203 0.14 -7.96 -36.41
CA LEU A 203 -1.17 -8.45 -36.83
C LEU A 203 -2.14 -7.27 -37.00
N TYR A 204 -2.90 -7.27 -38.08
CA TYR A 204 -3.87 -6.20 -38.37
C TYR A 204 -5.23 -6.47 -37.70
N PRO A 205 -5.65 -5.67 -36.70
CA PRO A 205 -7.00 -5.75 -36.17
C PRO A 205 -8.03 -5.19 -37.17
N PRO A 206 -9.33 -5.52 -37.05
CA PRO A 206 -9.94 -6.36 -36.01
C PRO A 206 -10.00 -7.85 -36.38
N LYS A 207 -9.65 -8.23 -37.61
CA LYS A 207 -9.77 -9.62 -38.09
C LYS A 207 -8.58 -10.49 -37.71
N TYR A 208 -7.38 -9.90 -37.67
CA TYR A 208 -6.11 -10.60 -37.42
C TYR A 208 -5.82 -11.70 -38.46
N ASP A 209 -6.34 -11.55 -39.67
CA ASP A 209 -6.15 -12.44 -40.83
C ASP A 209 -4.90 -12.09 -41.66
N LYS A 210 -4.34 -10.90 -41.46
CA LYS A 210 -3.10 -10.46 -42.09
C LYS A 210 -2.04 -10.06 -41.07
N ILE A 211 -0.78 -10.24 -41.47
CA ILE A 211 0.39 -9.86 -40.70
C ILE A 211 1.41 -9.16 -41.57
N MET A 212 1.98 -8.09 -41.04
CA MET A 212 3.18 -7.47 -41.57
C MET A 212 4.40 -8.01 -40.84
N SER A 213 5.22 -8.81 -41.52
CA SER A 213 6.51 -9.25 -41.02
C SER A 213 7.57 -8.19 -41.30
N ILE A 214 8.28 -7.72 -40.28
CA ILE A 214 9.39 -6.77 -40.37
C ILE A 214 10.63 -7.47 -39.85
N SER A 215 11.70 -7.49 -40.64
CA SER A 215 13.00 -8.04 -40.25
C SER A 215 14.10 -7.02 -40.46
N TRP A 216 15.11 -7.07 -39.59
CA TRP A 216 16.31 -6.27 -39.69
C TRP A 216 17.49 -7.21 -39.87
N GLN A 217 18.15 -7.13 -41.02
CA GLN A 217 19.19 -8.07 -41.40
C GLN A 217 20.55 -7.39 -41.47
N LYS A 218 21.61 -8.10 -41.10
CA LYS A 218 22.99 -7.62 -41.23
C LYS A 218 23.28 -7.22 -42.67
N THR A 219 23.93 -6.07 -42.86
CA THR A 219 24.24 -5.55 -44.20
C THR A 219 25.61 -4.87 -44.23
N THR A 220 26.20 -4.83 -45.43
CA THR A 220 27.41 -4.04 -45.71
C THR A 220 27.10 -2.70 -46.40
N LYS A 221 25.83 -2.45 -46.75
CA LYS A 221 25.37 -1.21 -47.38
C LYS A 221 25.77 0.05 -46.57
N PRO A 222 25.89 1.22 -47.23
CA PRO A 222 26.03 2.49 -46.52
C PRO A 222 24.80 2.76 -45.64
N LEU A 223 25.00 3.50 -44.55
CA LEU A 223 23.92 3.92 -43.66
C LEU A 223 23.02 4.93 -44.40
N THR A 224 21.71 4.75 -44.30
CA THR A 224 20.75 5.80 -44.70
C THR A 224 20.41 6.71 -43.53
N ASP A 225 20.57 6.20 -42.30
CA ASP A 225 20.52 6.94 -41.04
C ASP A 225 21.90 6.85 -40.37
N THR A 226 22.62 7.97 -40.35
CA THR A 226 24.01 8.04 -39.86
C THR A 226 24.12 8.08 -38.34
N ASP A 227 23.02 8.35 -37.64
CA ASP A 227 23.05 8.42 -36.19
C ASP A 227 23.26 7.04 -35.57
N ARG A 228 23.98 7.01 -34.46
CA ARG A 228 24.26 5.75 -33.75
C ARG A 228 23.20 5.40 -32.70
N LEU A 229 22.50 6.41 -32.17
CA LEU A 229 21.45 6.28 -31.14
C LEU A 229 20.30 7.25 -31.44
N ILE A 230 19.08 6.94 -30.97
CA ILE A 230 17.95 7.87 -31.05
C ILE A 230 18.17 8.99 -30.02
N ASP A 231 17.85 10.23 -30.38
CA ASP A 231 17.95 11.40 -29.49
C ASP A 231 16.97 11.24 -28.30
N GLU A 232 17.40 11.63 -27.10
CA GLU A 232 16.58 11.52 -25.89
C GLU A 232 15.47 12.59 -25.81
N ASN A 233 15.62 13.65 -26.61
CA ASN A 233 14.67 14.74 -26.76
C ASN A 233 13.67 14.52 -27.91
N GLU A 234 13.69 13.35 -28.55
CA GLU A 234 12.70 12.97 -29.55
C GLU A 234 11.29 13.09 -28.97
N ASN A 235 10.39 13.76 -29.70
CA ASN A 235 9.07 14.14 -29.17
C ASN A 235 7.96 13.14 -29.50
N TYR A 236 8.24 12.14 -30.35
CA TYR A 236 7.36 11.03 -30.76
C TYR A 236 5.92 11.46 -31.10
N TRP A 237 5.76 12.70 -31.58
CA TRP A 237 4.44 13.29 -31.82
C TRP A 237 3.66 12.49 -32.88
N LEU A 238 4.37 11.97 -33.89
CA LEU A 238 3.77 11.21 -34.97
C LEU A 238 3.24 9.87 -34.44
N GLU A 239 4.08 9.10 -33.75
CA GLU A 239 3.77 7.77 -33.20
C GLU A 239 2.62 7.81 -32.19
N SER A 240 2.60 8.84 -31.32
CA SER A 240 1.52 9.06 -30.36
C SER A 240 0.18 9.35 -31.05
N ASN A 241 0.19 10.19 -32.10
CA ASN A 241 -1.02 10.48 -32.87
C ASN A 241 -1.50 9.29 -33.70
N LEU A 242 -0.59 8.48 -34.24
CA LEU A 242 -0.93 7.25 -34.96
C LEU A 242 -1.67 6.26 -34.05
N SER A 243 -1.22 6.11 -32.81
CA SER A 243 -1.94 5.33 -31.79
C SER A 243 -3.34 5.89 -31.49
N GLY A 244 -3.48 7.22 -31.54
CA GLY A 244 -4.76 7.92 -31.46
C GLY A 244 -5.70 7.57 -32.62
N VAL A 245 -5.21 7.62 -33.87
CA VAL A 245 -5.98 7.27 -35.09
C VAL A 245 -6.49 5.85 -35.01
N VAL A 246 -5.62 4.88 -34.68
CA VAL A 246 -6.01 3.46 -34.57
C VAL A 246 -7.07 3.24 -33.49
N SER A 247 -7.09 4.07 -32.44
CA SER A 247 -8.06 3.97 -31.35
C SER A 247 -9.49 4.42 -31.70
N TRP A 248 -9.72 5.01 -32.89
CA TRP A 248 -11.04 5.41 -33.39
C TRP A 248 -11.96 4.25 -33.78
N GLY A 249 -11.50 3.01 -33.63
CA GLY A 249 -12.24 1.80 -33.99
C GLY A 249 -11.83 1.27 -35.36
N ASN A 250 -12.75 0.62 -36.05
CA ASN A 250 -12.43 -0.11 -37.30
C ASN A 250 -11.95 0.80 -38.43
N SER A 251 -12.41 2.04 -38.50
CA SER A 251 -11.95 3.03 -39.49
C SER A 251 -10.47 3.39 -39.27
N GLY A 252 -10.06 3.65 -38.04
CA GLY A 252 -8.67 3.94 -37.69
C GLY A 252 -7.71 2.78 -38.02
N LYS A 253 -8.15 1.55 -37.74
CA LYS A 253 -7.41 0.32 -38.04
C LYS A 253 -7.23 0.12 -39.55
N TRP A 254 -8.28 0.41 -40.32
CA TRP A 254 -8.23 0.38 -41.79
C TRP A 254 -7.25 1.42 -42.36
N ILE A 255 -7.28 2.66 -41.84
CA ILE A 255 -6.34 3.73 -42.27
C ILE A 255 -4.89 3.32 -42.01
N ARG A 256 -4.62 2.66 -40.88
CA ARG A 256 -3.28 2.12 -40.59
C ARG A 256 -2.83 1.12 -41.63
N GLU A 257 -3.65 0.09 -41.90
CA GLU A 257 -3.30 -1.01 -42.82
C GLU A 257 -3.08 -0.52 -44.26
N TYR A 258 -3.98 0.32 -44.78
CA TYR A 258 -4.01 0.66 -46.22
C TYR A 258 -3.37 2.01 -46.56
N THR A 259 -2.94 2.80 -45.58
CA THR A 259 -2.38 4.13 -45.84
C THR A 259 -1.10 4.38 -45.04
N ILE A 260 -1.14 4.33 -43.71
CA ILE A 260 0.00 4.72 -42.87
C ILE A 260 1.17 3.74 -43.01
N ASP A 261 0.93 2.44 -42.75
CA ASP A 261 1.99 1.45 -42.73
C ASP A 261 2.67 1.35 -44.12
N PRO A 262 1.94 1.25 -45.26
CA PRO A 262 2.57 1.29 -46.57
C PRO A 262 3.49 2.50 -46.78
N LEU A 263 3.08 3.71 -46.40
CA LEU A 263 3.91 4.91 -46.57
C LEU A 263 5.15 4.93 -45.66
N TYR A 264 5.01 4.46 -44.42
CA TYR A 264 6.10 4.44 -43.43
C TYR A 264 7.22 3.45 -43.80
N TYR A 265 6.86 2.34 -44.44
CA TYR A 265 7.81 1.28 -44.80
C TYR A 265 8.42 1.40 -46.21
N ILE A 266 8.00 2.38 -47.03
CA ILE A 266 8.57 2.63 -48.38
C ILE A 266 10.09 2.89 -48.36
N PRO A 267 10.63 3.78 -47.49
CA PRO A 267 12.04 4.12 -47.57
C PRO A 267 12.94 2.95 -47.16
N GLU A 268 13.96 2.69 -47.98
CA GLU A 268 15.08 1.81 -47.59
C GLU A 268 15.75 2.38 -46.35
N THR A 269 15.92 1.54 -45.33
CA THR A 269 16.48 1.97 -44.04
C THR A 269 17.63 1.08 -43.65
N VAL A 270 18.83 1.66 -43.57
CA VAL A 270 20.05 1.03 -43.06
C VAL A 270 20.56 1.87 -41.89
N ARG A 271 20.62 1.27 -40.71
CA ARG A 271 21.05 1.93 -39.47
C ARG A 271 21.90 1.03 -38.59
N TRP A 272 22.52 1.61 -37.56
CA TRP A 272 23.21 0.82 -36.54
C TRP A 272 22.25 -0.02 -35.71
N ARG A 273 22.70 -1.21 -35.30
CA ARG A 273 21.99 -2.08 -34.37
C ARG A 273 21.62 -1.32 -33.08
N ASN A 274 22.53 -0.50 -32.56
CA ASN A 274 22.26 0.32 -31.37
C ASN A 274 21.15 1.35 -31.60
N LYS A 275 21.12 2.04 -32.77
CA LYS A 275 20.02 2.95 -33.14
C LYS A 275 18.68 2.21 -33.09
N GLU A 276 18.63 1.02 -33.70
CA GLU A 276 17.45 0.14 -33.74
C GLU A 276 17.01 -0.39 -32.36
N ALA A 277 17.94 -0.43 -31.39
CA ALA A 277 17.72 -0.92 -30.04
C ALA A 277 17.64 0.21 -29.00
N SER A 278 17.41 1.44 -29.45
CA SER A 278 17.44 2.65 -28.61
C SER A 278 16.12 3.41 -28.63
N TYR A 279 14.98 2.71 -28.70
CA TYR A 279 13.68 3.36 -28.58
C TYR A 279 13.45 3.91 -27.16
N ASP A 280 12.54 4.88 -27.03
CA ASP A 280 12.12 5.48 -25.77
C ASP A 280 10.64 5.19 -25.47
N VAL A 281 10.30 4.92 -24.20
CA VAL A 281 8.92 4.65 -23.78
C VAL A 281 7.98 5.84 -24.02
N LYS A 282 8.51 7.07 -24.13
CA LYS A 282 7.75 8.26 -24.54
C LYS A 282 6.94 8.04 -25.83
N GLU A 283 7.39 7.15 -26.72
CA GLU A 283 6.67 6.74 -27.93
C GLU A 283 5.26 6.20 -27.64
N LEU A 284 5.05 5.62 -26.46
CA LEU A 284 3.79 5.02 -26.03
C LEU A 284 3.01 5.91 -25.04
N ASP A 285 3.59 7.00 -24.55
CA ASP A 285 2.97 7.77 -23.48
C ASP A 285 1.81 8.62 -24.02
N PRO A 286 0.59 8.47 -23.45
CA PRO A 286 -0.51 9.36 -23.79
C PRO A 286 -0.30 10.74 -23.16
N SER A 287 -0.85 11.77 -23.79
CA SER A 287 -0.84 13.14 -23.25
C SER A 287 -1.54 13.29 -21.89
N SER A 288 -2.49 12.41 -21.57
CA SER A 288 -3.14 12.32 -20.26
C SER A 288 -3.58 10.89 -19.93
N ARG A 289 -3.58 10.56 -18.64
CA ARG A 289 -4.04 9.28 -18.07
C ARG A 289 -5.22 9.43 -17.12
N GLU A 290 -5.91 10.57 -17.14
CA GLU A 290 -7.00 10.85 -16.19
C GLU A 290 -8.23 9.96 -16.41
N LYS A 291 -8.69 9.87 -17.67
CA LYS A 291 -9.92 9.13 -18.04
C LYS A 291 -9.66 7.80 -18.74
N SER A 292 -8.55 7.70 -19.47
CA SER A 292 -8.17 6.50 -20.21
C SER A 292 -6.66 6.37 -20.26
N THR A 293 -6.16 5.15 -20.45
CA THR A 293 -4.74 4.89 -20.60
C THR A 293 -4.50 3.74 -21.58
N TYR A 294 -3.25 3.60 -22.01
CA TYR A 294 -2.82 2.48 -22.83
C TYR A 294 -2.01 1.52 -21.98
N VAL A 295 -2.24 0.23 -22.17
CA VAL A 295 -1.67 -0.83 -21.34
C VAL A 295 -1.19 -1.96 -22.24
N LEU A 296 -0.19 -2.68 -21.76
CA LEU A 296 0.35 -3.87 -22.41
C LEU A 296 -0.12 -5.13 -21.68
N GLN A 297 -0.36 -6.18 -22.47
CA GLN A 297 -0.42 -7.57 -22.03
C GLN A 297 0.42 -8.40 -22.99
N GLU A 298 0.92 -9.54 -22.53
CA GLU A 298 1.74 -10.40 -23.38
C GLU A 298 1.52 -11.86 -23.05
N TYR A 299 1.31 -12.64 -24.11
CA TYR A 299 1.01 -14.06 -24.02
C TYR A 299 1.96 -14.84 -24.92
N PHE A 300 2.41 -16.00 -24.45
CA PHE A 300 3.39 -16.83 -25.11
C PHE A 300 2.76 -18.17 -25.45
N ILE A 301 2.73 -18.53 -26.73
CA ILE A 301 2.32 -19.86 -27.19
C ILE A 301 3.50 -20.57 -27.84
N PRO A 302 3.55 -21.91 -27.79
CA PRO A 302 4.40 -22.68 -28.66
C PRO A 302 4.19 -22.30 -30.13
N VAL A 303 5.28 -22.18 -30.90
CA VAL A 303 5.24 -21.68 -32.29
C VAL A 303 4.34 -22.52 -33.21
N GLU A 304 4.15 -23.79 -32.91
CA GLU A 304 3.26 -24.72 -33.62
C GLU A 304 1.77 -24.38 -33.48
N ASN A 305 1.38 -23.69 -32.40
CA ASN A 305 -0.01 -23.44 -32.04
C ASN A 305 -0.55 -22.10 -32.56
N ILE A 306 0.21 -21.40 -33.42
CA ILE A 306 -0.19 -20.09 -33.94
C ILE A 306 -1.53 -20.13 -34.69
N LYS A 307 -1.78 -21.20 -35.47
CA LYS A 307 -3.02 -21.35 -36.25
C LYS A 307 -4.24 -21.60 -35.36
N SER A 308 -4.09 -22.36 -34.27
CA SER A 308 -5.18 -22.65 -33.33
C SER A 308 -5.46 -21.46 -32.40
N PHE A 309 -4.43 -20.71 -32.01
CA PHE A 309 -4.56 -19.65 -31.00
C PHE A 309 -5.21 -18.37 -31.55
N ILE A 310 -4.86 -17.92 -32.76
CA ILE A 310 -5.33 -16.63 -33.29
C ILE A 310 -6.86 -16.51 -33.33
N PRO A 311 -7.62 -17.53 -33.77
CA PRO A 311 -9.09 -17.50 -33.69
C PRO A 311 -9.60 -17.36 -32.25
N LYS A 312 -9.00 -18.05 -31.27
CA LYS A 312 -9.38 -17.95 -29.85
C LYS A 312 -9.13 -16.55 -29.30
N MET A 313 -7.93 -16.00 -29.56
CA MET A 313 -7.56 -14.64 -29.18
C MET A 313 -8.53 -13.61 -29.78
N SER A 314 -8.82 -13.72 -31.08
CA SER A 314 -9.75 -12.85 -31.79
C SER A 314 -11.16 -12.90 -31.17
N ALA A 315 -11.65 -14.10 -30.86
CA ALA A 315 -12.95 -14.28 -30.21
C ALA A 315 -13.02 -13.60 -28.83
N VAL A 316 -11.99 -13.73 -27.99
CA VAL A 316 -11.92 -13.04 -26.69
C VAL A 316 -12.01 -11.52 -26.86
N PHE A 317 -11.27 -10.95 -27.81
CA PHE A 317 -11.32 -9.52 -28.08
C PHE A 317 -12.68 -9.05 -28.60
N GLN A 318 -13.31 -9.80 -29.50
CA GLN A 318 -14.62 -9.45 -30.07
C GLN A 318 -15.73 -9.55 -29.02
N ASN A 319 -15.78 -10.65 -28.26
CA ASN A 319 -16.80 -10.88 -27.23
C ASN A 319 -16.76 -9.83 -26.12
N ASN A 320 -15.57 -9.31 -25.79
CA ASN A 320 -15.38 -8.30 -24.76
C ASN A 320 -15.19 -6.88 -25.32
N LYS A 321 -15.34 -6.68 -26.63
CA LYS A 321 -15.20 -5.38 -27.32
C LYS A 321 -13.88 -4.66 -26.97
N VAL A 322 -12.78 -5.41 -26.88
CA VAL A 322 -11.48 -4.88 -26.45
C VAL A 322 -10.94 -3.90 -27.50
N ASN A 323 -10.55 -2.69 -27.07
CA ASN A 323 -9.96 -1.69 -27.94
C ASN A 323 -8.46 -1.96 -28.15
N VAL A 324 -8.16 -3.00 -28.94
CA VAL A 324 -6.79 -3.37 -29.32
C VAL A 324 -6.25 -2.41 -30.37
N ILE A 325 -5.07 -1.85 -30.09
CA ILE A 325 -4.32 -0.93 -30.95
C ILE A 325 -3.34 -1.70 -31.83
N ASN A 326 -2.61 -2.65 -31.23
CA ASN A 326 -1.67 -3.49 -31.97
C ASN A 326 -1.52 -4.85 -31.28
N VAL A 327 -1.25 -5.89 -32.08
CA VAL A 327 -0.71 -7.17 -31.58
C VAL A 327 0.61 -7.41 -32.31
N SER A 328 1.71 -7.26 -31.57
CA SER A 328 3.06 -7.49 -32.05
C SER A 328 3.46 -8.93 -31.74
N LEU A 329 3.94 -9.64 -32.76
CA LEU A 329 4.39 -11.01 -32.68
C LEU A 329 5.92 -11.03 -32.63
N ARG A 330 6.49 -11.69 -31.62
CA ARG A 330 7.94 -11.84 -31.45
C ARG A 330 8.28 -13.29 -31.20
N HIS A 331 9.49 -13.69 -31.56
CA HIS A 331 9.98 -15.05 -31.35
C HIS A 331 10.94 -15.11 -30.18
N ALA A 332 10.90 -16.20 -29.40
CA ALA A 332 11.86 -16.49 -28.36
C ALA A 332 12.19 -18.00 -28.30
N LEU A 333 13.49 -18.31 -28.17
CA LEU A 333 13.97 -19.65 -27.86
C LEU A 333 13.64 -20.05 -26.41
N PRO A 334 13.61 -21.36 -26.10
CA PRO A 334 13.28 -21.84 -24.77
C PRO A 334 14.24 -21.34 -23.67
N ASP A 335 13.69 -21.15 -22.49
CA ASP A 335 14.37 -21.00 -21.21
C ASP A 335 13.98 -22.16 -20.28
N HIS A 336 14.97 -23.01 -20.03
CA HIS A 336 14.86 -24.16 -19.12
C HIS A 336 15.57 -23.91 -17.78
N GLU A 337 16.14 -22.71 -17.58
CA GLU A 337 16.94 -22.37 -16.41
C GLU A 337 16.07 -21.67 -15.35
N SER A 338 15.32 -20.63 -15.75
CA SER A 338 14.57 -19.82 -14.77
C SER A 338 13.39 -20.57 -14.14
N TYR A 339 13.16 -20.36 -12.84
CA TYR A 339 12.10 -21.07 -12.12
C TYR A 339 10.70 -20.57 -12.47
N LEU A 340 10.57 -19.30 -12.86
CA LEU A 340 9.34 -18.71 -13.37
C LEU A 340 9.46 -18.44 -14.88
N SER A 341 9.92 -19.44 -15.63
CA SER A 341 10.09 -19.34 -17.08
C SER A 341 8.73 -19.19 -17.80
N TRP A 342 8.64 -18.16 -18.64
CA TRP A 342 7.51 -17.94 -19.55
C TRP A 342 7.74 -18.55 -20.94
N ALA A 343 8.92 -19.10 -21.21
CA ALA A 343 9.28 -19.75 -22.48
C ALA A 343 9.83 -21.16 -22.23
N ASN A 344 9.03 -22.07 -21.66
CA ASN A 344 9.46 -23.46 -21.46
C ASN A 344 9.65 -24.24 -22.78
N LYS A 345 9.18 -23.68 -23.89
CA LYS A 345 9.35 -24.14 -25.27
C LYS A 345 9.74 -22.95 -26.15
N GLU A 346 9.97 -23.21 -27.42
CA GLU A 346 10.12 -22.15 -28.41
C GLU A 346 8.74 -21.53 -28.67
N VAL A 347 8.64 -20.21 -28.47
CA VAL A 347 7.35 -19.53 -28.43
C VAL A 347 7.27 -18.35 -29.39
N PHE A 348 6.03 -18.05 -29.80
CA PHE A 348 5.68 -16.71 -30.21
C PHE A 348 5.07 -15.94 -29.03
N ALA A 349 5.61 -14.74 -28.78
CA ALA A 349 5.07 -13.76 -27.88
C ALA A 349 4.08 -12.83 -28.62
N PHE A 350 2.86 -12.75 -28.13
CA PHE A 350 1.79 -11.88 -28.59
C PHE A 350 1.71 -10.67 -27.65
N VAL A 351 2.38 -9.58 -28.04
CA VAL A 351 2.39 -8.31 -27.31
C VAL A 351 1.18 -7.49 -27.70
N ILE A 352 0.19 -7.44 -26.81
CA ILE A 352 -1.07 -6.74 -27.03
C ILE A 352 -0.97 -5.35 -26.42
N TYR A 353 -1.10 -4.35 -27.28
CA TYR A 353 -1.25 -2.96 -26.89
C TYR A 353 -2.71 -2.56 -27.02
N TYR A 354 -3.35 -2.17 -25.92
CA TYR A 354 -4.77 -1.86 -25.89
C TYR A 354 -5.06 -0.59 -25.06
N LYS A 355 -6.21 0.02 -25.33
CA LYS A 355 -6.71 1.19 -24.61
C LYS A 355 -7.84 0.79 -23.65
N GLN A 356 -7.80 1.31 -22.42
CA GLN A 356 -8.86 1.12 -21.42
C GLN A 356 -9.21 2.41 -20.68
N GLY A 357 -10.38 2.44 -20.06
CA GLY A 357 -10.73 3.44 -19.04
C GLY A 357 -9.93 3.25 -17.74
N THR A 358 -9.92 4.29 -16.90
CA THR A 358 -9.19 4.31 -15.61
C THR A 358 -10.10 4.07 -14.40
N ASP A 359 -11.42 4.13 -14.60
CA ASP A 359 -12.43 3.82 -13.57
C ASP A 359 -12.46 2.32 -13.21
N GLN A 360 -13.17 1.99 -12.14
CA GLN A 360 -13.23 0.62 -11.64
C GLN A 360 -13.94 -0.34 -12.60
N LYS A 361 -14.99 0.12 -13.28
CA LYS A 361 -15.75 -0.70 -14.25
C LYS A 361 -14.85 -1.14 -15.40
N ALA A 362 -14.07 -0.23 -15.98
CA ALA A 362 -13.12 -0.53 -17.04
C ALA A 362 -12.04 -1.51 -16.58
N LYS A 363 -11.57 -1.40 -15.32
CA LYS A 363 -10.62 -2.38 -14.74
C LYS A 363 -11.25 -3.76 -14.59
N ASP A 364 -12.51 -3.84 -14.19
CA ASP A 364 -13.24 -5.11 -14.06
C ASP A 364 -13.49 -5.78 -15.43
N GLU A 365 -13.80 -4.98 -16.46
CA GLU A 365 -13.88 -5.45 -17.85
C GLU A 365 -12.53 -6.02 -18.33
N VAL A 366 -11.42 -5.35 -17.97
CA VAL A 366 -10.08 -5.84 -18.28
C VAL A 366 -9.75 -7.14 -17.55
N LYS A 367 -10.09 -7.23 -16.27
CA LYS A 367 -9.96 -8.46 -15.50
C LYS A 367 -10.72 -9.61 -16.15
N LYS A 368 -11.94 -9.38 -16.62
CA LYS A 368 -12.75 -10.40 -17.29
C LYS A 368 -12.06 -10.97 -18.52
N TRP A 369 -11.72 -10.13 -19.51
CA TRP A 369 -11.16 -10.65 -20.76
C TRP A 369 -9.73 -11.21 -20.58
N THR A 370 -8.95 -10.68 -19.63
CA THR A 370 -7.61 -11.24 -19.35
C THR A 370 -7.68 -12.62 -18.71
N LEU A 371 -8.71 -12.91 -17.91
CA LEU A 371 -8.98 -14.26 -17.41
C LEU A 371 -9.37 -15.22 -18.54
N GLU A 372 -10.27 -14.81 -19.44
CA GLU A 372 -10.65 -15.60 -20.63
C GLU A 372 -9.43 -15.85 -21.55
N MET A 373 -8.58 -14.84 -21.75
CA MET A 373 -7.34 -14.99 -22.50
C MET A 373 -6.35 -15.94 -21.80
N THR A 374 -6.33 -15.95 -20.47
CA THR A 374 -5.51 -16.89 -19.69
C THR A 374 -6.01 -18.33 -19.87
N ASP A 375 -7.31 -18.56 -19.96
CA ASP A 375 -7.83 -19.90 -20.27
C ASP A 375 -7.50 -20.30 -21.71
N ALA A 376 -7.62 -19.36 -22.67
CA ALA A 376 -7.25 -19.59 -24.06
C ALA A 376 -5.76 -19.95 -24.19
N ILE A 377 -4.86 -19.23 -23.52
CA ILE A 377 -3.42 -19.49 -23.60
C ILE A 377 -3.03 -20.81 -22.95
N LEU A 378 -3.63 -21.16 -21.81
CA LEU A 378 -3.39 -22.44 -21.15
C LEU A 378 -3.89 -23.61 -22.01
N SER A 379 -4.98 -23.43 -22.77
CA SER A 379 -5.46 -24.45 -23.71
C SER A 379 -4.49 -24.74 -24.86
N GLU A 380 -3.53 -23.84 -25.11
CA GLU A 380 -2.48 -23.98 -26.13
C GLU A 380 -1.13 -24.39 -25.52
N ASN A 381 -1.11 -24.85 -24.25
CA ASN A 381 0.11 -25.10 -23.48
C ASN A 381 1.05 -23.88 -23.42
N GLY A 382 0.48 -22.68 -23.48
CA GLY A 382 1.20 -21.42 -23.37
C GLY A 382 1.16 -20.85 -21.95
N THR A 383 1.71 -19.64 -21.82
CA THR A 383 1.77 -18.88 -20.56
C THR A 383 1.73 -17.38 -20.87
N TRP A 384 1.83 -16.50 -19.87
CA TRP A 384 1.69 -15.05 -20.04
C TRP A 384 2.72 -14.32 -19.22
N TYR A 385 3.04 -13.09 -19.62
CA TYR A 385 4.06 -12.31 -18.95
C TYR A 385 3.55 -11.73 -17.64
N LEU A 386 4.34 -11.88 -16.58
CA LEU A 386 3.97 -11.49 -15.22
C LEU A 386 4.23 -10.03 -14.79
N PRO A 387 4.87 -9.11 -15.55
CA PRO A 387 5.00 -7.72 -15.12
C PRO A 387 3.73 -6.87 -15.33
N TYR A 388 2.65 -7.47 -15.85
CA TYR A 388 1.34 -6.85 -16.02
C TYR A 388 0.40 -7.18 -14.86
N GLN A 389 -0.87 -6.79 -14.97
CA GLN A 389 -1.86 -6.91 -13.91
C GLN A 389 -2.07 -8.38 -13.49
N PRO A 390 -1.91 -8.73 -12.20
CA PRO A 390 -1.96 -10.12 -11.73
C PRO A 390 -3.41 -10.59 -11.58
N HIS A 391 -4.14 -10.72 -12.69
CA HIS A 391 -5.55 -11.14 -12.68
C HIS A 391 -5.73 -12.65 -12.56
N ALA A 392 -4.87 -13.44 -13.20
CA ALA A 392 -4.93 -14.90 -13.22
C ALA A 392 -5.16 -15.49 -11.82
N THR A 393 -5.98 -16.53 -11.72
CA THR A 393 -6.22 -17.25 -10.45
C THR A 393 -4.96 -17.96 -9.98
N ILE A 394 -4.91 -18.38 -8.72
CA ILE A 394 -3.79 -19.16 -8.18
C ILE A 394 -3.65 -20.48 -8.97
N GLU A 395 -4.76 -21.12 -9.33
CA GLU A 395 -4.76 -22.35 -10.13
C GLU A 395 -4.24 -22.13 -11.54
N GLN A 396 -4.69 -21.06 -12.22
CA GLN A 396 -4.17 -20.68 -13.53
C GLN A 396 -2.67 -20.42 -13.45
N PHE A 397 -2.22 -19.65 -12.45
CA PHE A 397 -0.80 -19.36 -12.23
C PHE A 397 0.02 -20.63 -12.06
N LYS A 398 -0.42 -21.58 -11.25
CA LYS A 398 0.28 -22.88 -11.08
C LYS A 398 0.37 -23.68 -12.37
N LYS A 399 -0.68 -23.65 -13.21
CA LYS A 399 -0.67 -24.31 -14.53
C LYS A 399 0.30 -23.64 -15.51
N GLY A 400 0.31 -22.30 -15.55
CA GLY A 400 1.20 -21.53 -16.44
C GLY A 400 2.66 -21.50 -15.99
N TYR A 401 2.91 -21.67 -14.69
CA TYR A 401 4.22 -21.65 -14.06
C TYR A 401 4.41 -22.89 -13.18
N PRO A 402 4.62 -24.08 -13.78
CA PRO A 402 4.67 -25.36 -13.05
C PRO A 402 5.82 -25.44 -12.03
N ASN A 403 6.90 -24.69 -12.24
CA ASN A 403 8.04 -24.63 -11.32
C ASN A 403 7.88 -23.57 -10.21
N SER A 404 6.71 -22.94 -10.08
CA SER A 404 6.46 -21.90 -9.07
C SER A 404 6.63 -22.39 -7.63
N ASP A 405 6.24 -23.63 -7.33
CA ASP A 405 6.43 -24.21 -5.99
C ASP A 405 7.93 -24.30 -5.64
N LYS A 406 8.80 -24.61 -6.60
CA LYS A 406 10.27 -24.62 -6.44
C LYS A 406 10.81 -23.22 -6.16
N TYR A 407 10.31 -22.21 -6.88
CA TYR A 407 10.65 -20.81 -6.64
C TYR A 407 10.25 -20.36 -5.23
N PHE A 408 9.00 -20.60 -4.83
CA PHE A 408 8.52 -20.16 -3.52
C PHE A 408 9.17 -20.91 -2.36
N ALA A 409 9.52 -22.19 -2.54
CA ALA A 409 10.29 -22.94 -1.54
C ALA A 409 11.68 -22.33 -1.32
N LEU A 410 12.40 -21.97 -2.39
CA LEU A 410 13.70 -21.29 -2.27
C LEU A 410 13.55 -19.88 -1.68
N LYS A 411 12.54 -19.12 -2.10
CA LYS A 411 12.22 -17.82 -1.49
C LYS A 411 12.02 -17.96 0.01
N ASN A 412 11.19 -18.91 0.45
CA ASN A 412 10.92 -19.14 1.86
C ASN A 412 12.17 -19.57 2.64
N LYS A 413 13.11 -20.28 2.00
CA LYS A 413 14.39 -20.62 2.62
C LYS A 413 15.28 -19.39 2.85
N LEU A 414 15.32 -18.47 1.89
CA LEU A 414 16.19 -17.28 1.93
C LEU A 414 15.57 -16.08 2.66
N ASP A 415 14.23 -16.02 2.69
CA ASP A 415 13.42 -14.96 3.27
C ASP A 415 12.16 -15.58 3.91
N PRO A 416 12.29 -16.25 5.08
CA PRO A 416 11.17 -16.92 5.75
C PRO A 416 10.03 -15.96 6.13
N ASP A 417 10.39 -14.74 6.52
CA ASP A 417 9.45 -13.68 6.93
C ASP A 417 8.74 -13.00 5.74
N GLN A 418 9.07 -13.39 4.51
CA GLN A 418 8.51 -12.85 3.28
C GLN A 418 8.67 -11.32 3.17
N ARG A 419 9.81 -10.80 3.62
CA ARG A 419 10.12 -9.37 3.62
C ARG A 419 10.15 -8.82 2.22
N PHE A 420 10.85 -9.45 1.29
CA PHE A 420 10.82 -9.02 -0.12
C PHE A 420 9.49 -9.43 -0.75
N THR A 421 8.67 -8.44 -1.08
CA THR A 421 7.32 -8.68 -1.57
C THR A 421 6.81 -7.55 -2.47
N ASN A 422 5.81 -7.88 -3.28
CA ASN A 422 5.08 -6.98 -4.17
C ASN A 422 3.69 -7.59 -4.44
N LYS A 423 2.84 -6.93 -5.24
CA LYS A 423 1.46 -7.43 -5.48
C LYS A 423 1.39 -8.81 -6.11
N LEU A 424 2.36 -9.16 -6.96
CA LEU A 424 2.42 -10.45 -7.61
C LEU A 424 2.82 -11.54 -6.60
N LEU A 425 3.88 -11.31 -5.84
CA LEU A 425 4.38 -12.26 -4.84
C LEU A 425 3.36 -12.44 -3.71
N ASP A 426 2.76 -11.36 -3.21
CA ASP A 426 1.73 -11.40 -2.18
C ASP A 426 0.53 -12.26 -2.62
N LYS A 427 0.13 -12.16 -3.90
CA LYS A 427 -1.00 -12.95 -4.43
C LYS A 427 -0.68 -14.44 -4.57
N TYR A 428 0.47 -14.79 -5.16
CA TYR A 428 0.73 -16.17 -5.61
C TYR A 428 1.61 -16.98 -4.66
N ASN A 429 2.29 -16.35 -3.70
CA ASN A 429 3.18 -17.06 -2.77
C ASN A 429 2.37 -17.80 -1.68
N PRO A 430 2.38 -19.14 -1.65
CA PRO A 430 1.65 -19.91 -0.66
C PRO A 430 2.16 -19.67 0.78
N TYR A 431 3.44 -19.36 0.96
CA TYR A 431 4.02 -19.07 2.28
C TYR A 431 3.59 -17.70 2.81
N ALA A 432 3.31 -16.73 1.92
CA ALA A 432 2.75 -15.44 2.31
C ALA A 432 1.26 -15.55 2.65
N GLN A 433 0.50 -16.35 1.90
CA GLN A 433 -0.94 -16.54 2.12
C GLN A 433 -1.27 -17.18 3.48
N ASN A 434 -0.35 -17.99 4.01
CA ASN A 434 -0.51 -18.66 5.30
C ASN A 434 0.01 -17.84 6.50
N ASN A 435 0.52 -16.63 6.28
CA ASN A 435 1.07 -15.78 7.33
C ASN A 435 -0.04 -14.87 7.92
N LEU A 436 -0.10 -14.74 9.26
CA LEU A 436 -1.02 -13.83 9.96
C LEU A 436 -0.91 -12.38 9.45
N SER A 437 0.26 -11.98 8.96
CA SER A 437 0.53 -10.67 8.35
C SER A 437 -0.26 -10.40 7.06
N HIS A 438 -0.62 -11.44 6.31
CA HIS A 438 -1.49 -11.31 5.13
C HIS A 438 -2.98 -11.34 5.55
N GLN A 439 -3.32 -12.11 6.58
CA GLN A 439 -4.69 -12.16 7.08
C GLN A 439 -5.17 -10.84 7.67
N LYS A 440 -4.32 -10.11 8.41
CA LYS A 440 -4.69 -8.78 8.92
C LYS A 440 -5.11 -7.80 7.82
N LYS A 441 -4.53 -7.90 6.62
CA LYS A 441 -4.89 -7.06 5.47
C LYS A 441 -6.26 -7.35 4.88
N LYS A 442 -6.82 -8.55 5.14
CA LYS A 442 -8.16 -8.93 4.69
C LYS A 442 -9.26 -8.43 5.63
N ILE A 443 -8.89 -7.96 6.83
CA ILE A 443 -9.83 -7.44 7.82
C ILE A 443 -10.10 -5.96 7.51
N LYS A 444 -11.37 -5.61 7.24
CA LYS A 444 -11.79 -4.22 7.03
C LYS A 444 -11.45 -3.40 8.28
N GLU A 445 -10.89 -2.20 8.09
CA GLU A 445 -10.57 -1.26 9.19
C GLU A 445 -9.59 -1.83 10.25
N TYR A 446 -8.72 -2.77 9.86
CA TYR A 446 -7.68 -3.28 10.76
C TYR A 446 -6.64 -2.22 11.13
N PHE A 447 -6.16 -1.46 10.14
CA PHE A 447 -5.08 -0.49 10.34
C PHE A 447 -5.62 0.86 10.79
N ARG A 448 -4.99 1.44 11.81
CA ARG A 448 -5.29 2.78 12.32
C ARG A 448 -4.03 3.62 12.35
N ALA A 449 -4.19 4.93 12.17
CA ALA A 449 -3.08 5.85 12.15
C ALA A 449 -2.52 6.01 13.58
N GLU A 450 -1.21 5.79 13.74
CA GLU A 450 -0.58 5.71 15.06
C GLU A 450 -0.71 7.00 15.86
N GLU A 451 -0.65 8.16 15.21
CA GLU A 451 -0.75 9.46 15.88
C GLU A 451 -2.06 9.65 16.63
N GLN A 452 -3.11 8.90 16.28
CA GLN A 452 -4.42 8.98 16.94
C GLN A 452 -4.36 8.55 18.42
N THR A 453 -3.43 7.67 18.83
CA THR A 453 -3.27 7.33 20.25
C THR A 453 -2.88 8.54 21.10
N ILE A 454 -2.19 9.54 20.51
CA ILE A 454 -1.82 10.79 21.18
C ILE A 454 -2.92 11.84 20.99
N LEU A 455 -3.48 11.95 19.77
CA LEU A 455 -4.49 12.96 19.46
C LEU A 455 -5.83 12.72 20.17
N THR A 456 -6.14 11.48 20.55
CA THR A 456 -7.34 11.13 21.35
C THR A 456 -7.24 11.56 22.81
N VAL A 457 -6.05 11.88 23.33
CA VAL A 457 -5.87 12.32 24.73
C VAL A 457 -6.71 13.56 25.08
N PRO A 458 -6.65 14.68 24.33
CA PRO A 458 -7.52 15.83 24.58
C PRO A 458 -9.00 15.52 24.32
N GLU A 459 -9.34 14.61 23.40
CA GLU A 459 -10.73 14.19 23.16
C GLU A 459 -11.32 13.53 24.41
N TRP A 460 -10.60 12.59 25.01
CA TRP A 460 -11.02 11.90 26.24
C TRP A 460 -11.10 12.81 27.46
N TYR A 461 -10.43 13.96 27.44
CA TYR A 461 -10.62 14.96 28.50
C TYR A 461 -12.08 15.45 28.60
N LEU A 462 -12.83 15.42 27.50
CA LEU A 462 -14.28 15.68 27.51
C LEU A 462 -15.10 14.61 28.21
N VAL A 463 -14.54 13.41 28.41
CA VAL A 463 -15.18 12.31 29.12
C VAL A 463 -14.79 12.37 30.61
N TYR A 464 -13.52 12.68 30.89
CA TYR A 464 -13.01 12.82 32.25
C TYR A 464 -13.61 14.03 32.97
N ASN A 465 -13.72 15.19 32.32
CA ASN A 465 -14.15 16.41 33.01
C ASN A 465 -15.60 16.38 33.51
N PRO A 466 -16.60 15.92 32.72
CA PRO A 466 -17.96 15.74 33.22
C PRO A 466 -18.04 14.75 34.38
N LYS A 467 -17.18 13.72 34.38
CA LYS A 467 -17.09 12.77 35.50
C LYS A 467 -16.52 13.42 36.75
N GLU A 468 -15.44 14.21 36.62
CA GLU A 468 -14.89 15.02 37.71
C GLU A 468 -15.95 15.99 38.27
N TYR A 469 -16.74 16.63 37.41
CA TYR A 469 -17.83 17.51 37.83
C TYR A 469 -18.95 16.74 38.57
N ALA A 470 -19.38 15.59 38.04
CA ALA A 470 -20.41 14.78 38.67
C ALA A 470 -19.97 14.28 40.07
N ASP A 471 -18.74 13.80 40.20
CA ASP A 471 -18.17 13.34 41.46
C ASP A 471 -17.97 14.50 42.45
N TYR A 472 -17.58 15.68 41.96
CA TYR A 472 -17.49 16.91 42.75
C TYR A 472 -18.86 17.28 43.35
N LEU A 473 -19.94 17.25 42.55
CA LEU A 473 -21.30 17.53 43.04
C LEU A 473 -21.79 16.46 44.03
N LYS A 474 -21.47 15.19 43.75
CA LYS A 474 -21.82 14.04 44.60
C LYS A 474 -21.13 14.11 45.97
N SER A 475 -19.92 14.67 46.04
CA SER A 475 -19.19 14.90 47.30
C SER A 475 -19.82 15.98 48.20
N GLY A 476 -20.91 16.61 47.78
CA GLY A 476 -21.61 17.64 48.56
C GLY A 476 -21.13 19.06 48.27
N LYS A 477 -20.00 19.23 47.57
CA LYS A 477 -19.41 20.54 47.28
C LYS A 477 -20.33 21.41 46.42
N ASN A 478 -20.17 22.72 46.57
CA ASN A 478 -20.96 23.72 45.87
C ASN A 478 -20.53 23.84 44.40
N PRO A 479 -21.45 23.68 43.42
CA PRO A 479 -21.14 23.84 41.99
C PRO A 479 -20.37 25.12 41.64
N SER A 480 -20.64 26.21 42.37
CA SER A 480 -20.03 27.52 42.09
C SER A 480 -18.53 27.59 42.43
N ASP A 481 -18.01 26.60 43.15
CA ASP A 481 -16.59 26.47 43.48
C ASP A 481 -15.85 25.51 42.54
N PHE A 482 -16.54 24.90 41.57
CA PHE A 482 -15.89 24.03 40.61
C PHE A 482 -14.96 24.84 39.68
N PRO A 483 -13.71 24.40 39.47
CA PRO A 483 -12.69 25.20 38.78
C PRO A 483 -12.79 25.08 37.25
N PHE A 484 -13.92 25.50 36.67
CA PHE A 484 -14.18 25.44 35.23
C PHE A 484 -13.08 26.08 34.36
N TYR A 485 -12.49 27.19 34.80
CA TYR A 485 -11.38 27.83 34.08
C TYR A 485 -10.15 26.92 34.00
N LYS A 486 -9.83 26.20 35.10
CA LYS A 486 -8.73 25.22 35.08
C LYS A 486 -9.03 24.08 34.12
N SER A 487 -10.30 23.67 33.98
CA SER A 487 -10.70 22.66 32.99
C SER A 487 -10.46 23.13 31.55
N ILE A 488 -10.83 24.39 31.22
CA ILE A 488 -10.59 24.96 29.88
C ILE A 488 -9.09 25.04 29.58
N ASP A 489 -8.31 25.59 30.52
CA ASP A 489 -6.85 25.72 30.39
C ASP A 489 -6.17 24.35 30.22
N GLU A 490 -6.61 23.35 30.98
CA GLU A 490 -6.09 21.99 30.89
C GLU A 490 -6.38 21.36 29.52
N TYR A 491 -7.60 21.50 28.99
CA TYR A 491 -7.94 21.00 27.66
C TYR A 491 -7.00 21.58 26.58
N TRP A 492 -6.84 22.90 26.54
CA TRP A 492 -5.99 23.54 25.53
C TRP A 492 -4.51 23.19 25.69
N LYS A 493 -4.03 22.99 26.93
CA LYS A 493 -2.67 22.45 27.17
C LYS A 493 -2.51 21.04 26.64
N LEU A 494 -3.51 20.17 26.80
CA LEU A 494 -3.49 18.82 26.22
C LEU A 494 -3.50 18.87 24.70
N TYR A 495 -4.33 19.74 24.12
CA TYR A 495 -4.39 19.99 22.68
C TYR A 495 -3.02 20.42 22.12
N ASP A 496 -2.43 21.50 22.66
CA ASP A 496 -1.17 22.05 22.17
C ASP A 496 -0.03 21.04 22.27
N ARG A 497 0.03 20.29 23.38
CA ARG A 497 1.06 19.26 23.58
C ARG A 497 0.90 18.09 22.61
N SER A 498 -0.34 17.63 22.42
CA SER A 498 -0.64 16.51 21.51
C SER A 498 -0.30 16.88 20.07
N ILE A 499 -0.72 18.07 19.62
CA ILE A 499 -0.42 18.57 18.27
C ILE A 499 1.08 18.78 18.06
N LYS A 500 1.79 19.33 19.05
CA LYS A 500 3.24 19.51 18.95
C LYS A 500 3.95 18.16 18.77
N LEU A 501 3.65 17.19 19.65
CA LEU A 501 4.26 15.86 19.61
C LEU A 501 3.99 15.15 18.28
N THR A 502 2.78 15.25 17.75
CA THR A 502 2.45 14.58 16.49
C THR A 502 3.02 15.29 15.27
N SER A 503 3.07 16.63 15.26
CA SER A 503 3.65 17.40 14.15
C SER A 503 5.15 17.19 13.95
N GLU A 504 5.88 16.78 14.99
CA GLU A 504 7.32 16.52 14.93
C GLU A 504 7.63 15.11 14.39
N ALA A 505 6.67 14.17 14.48
CA ALA A 505 6.90 12.74 14.24
C ALA A 505 6.04 12.12 13.14
N TYR A 506 4.90 12.72 12.78
CA TYR A 506 3.89 12.14 11.88
C TYR A 506 3.44 13.13 10.79
N PRO A 507 2.90 12.64 9.65
CA PRO A 507 2.26 13.46 8.64
C PRO A 507 1.06 14.26 9.21
N GLU A 508 0.76 15.43 8.62
CA GLU A 508 -0.33 16.28 9.12
C GLU A 508 -1.71 15.63 8.92
N ASN A 509 -2.46 15.49 10.03
CA ASN A 509 -3.84 15.02 10.06
C ASN A 509 -4.81 16.21 10.26
N GLY A 510 -5.09 16.94 9.17
CA GLY A 510 -5.86 18.19 9.22
C GLY A 510 -7.32 18.03 9.67
N GLU A 511 -7.97 16.91 9.30
CA GLU A 511 -9.36 16.63 9.68
C GLU A 511 -9.48 16.44 11.20
N TYR A 512 -8.63 15.59 11.78
CA TYR A 512 -8.67 15.30 13.20
C TYR A 512 -8.28 16.53 14.05
N LYS A 513 -7.29 17.31 13.59
CA LYS A 513 -6.92 18.59 14.22
C LYS A 513 -8.08 19.58 14.25
N THR A 514 -8.84 19.67 13.15
CA THR A 514 -10.02 20.55 13.06
C THR A 514 -11.11 20.09 14.02
N MET A 515 -11.36 18.78 14.09
CA MET A 515 -12.33 18.20 15.03
C MET A 515 -12.00 18.58 16.48
N LEU A 516 -10.74 18.42 16.90
CA LEU A 516 -10.31 18.80 18.23
C LEU A 516 -10.50 20.31 18.49
N GLN A 517 -10.21 21.18 17.52
CA GLN A 517 -10.45 22.62 17.69
C GLN A 517 -11.92 22.95 17.90
N VAL A 518 -12.81 22.36 17.09
CA VAL A 518 -14.26 22.55 17.21
C VAL A 518 -14.75 22.11 18.59
N ILE A 519 -14.28 20.96 19.05
CA ILE A 519 -14.54 20.43 20.39
C ILE A 519 -14.07 21.41 21.48
N GLY A 520 -12.82 21.89 21.39
CA GLY A 520 -12.23 22.79 22.37
C GLY A 520 -12.95 24.13 22.46
N VAL A 521 -13.35 24.70 21.32
CA VAL A 521 -14.15 25.92 21.25
C VAL A 521 -15.52 25.69 21.89
N SER A 522 -16.17 24.56 21.59
CA SER A 522 -17.47 24.20 22.18
C SER A 522 -17.39 24.08 23.72
N MET A 523 -16.38 23.36 24.22
CA MET A 523 -16.12 23.24 25.67
C MET A 523 -15.85 24.60 26.31
N THR A 524 -15.05 25.45 25.66
CA THR A 524 -14.73 26.80 26.13
C THR A 524 -16.00 27.67 26.23
N MET A 525 -16.92 27.55 25.27
CA MET A 525 -18.20 28.25 25.31
C MET A 525 -19.11 27.73 26.43
N GLU A 526 -19.29 26.41 26.56
CA GLU A 526 -20.12 25.81 27.61
C GLU A 526 -19.60 26.22 28.99
N TYR A 527 -18.30 26.08 29.23
CA TYR A 527 -17.73 26.35 30.54
C TYR A 527 -17.57 27.84 30.79
N GLY A 528 -17.35 28.65 29.75
CA GLY A 528 -17.42 30.11 29.85
C GLY A 528 -18.79 30.59 30.33
N ALA A 529 -19.88 30.03 29.77
CA ALA A 529 -21.23 30.32 30.24
C ALA A 529 -21.45 29.87 31.69
N LYS A 530 -20.95 28.69 32.08
CA LYS A 530 -20.99 28.22 33.47
C LYS A 530 -20.19 29.11 34.41
N ILE A 531 -18.99 29.56 34.04
CA ILE A 531 -18.17 30.48 34.83
C ILE A 531 -18.91 31.79 35.07
N LEU A 532 -19.50 32.39 34.04
CA LEU A 532 -20.26 33.63 34.15
C LEU A 532 -21.47 33.45 35.07
N TYR A 533 -22.22 32.37 34.90
CA TYR A 533 -23.40 32.08 35.70
C TYR A 533 -23.04 31.79 37.16
N GLU A 534 -22.09 30.89 37.40
CA GLU A 534 -21.74 30.43 38.74
C GLU A 534 -21.03 31.51 39.56
N ASN A 535 -20.33 32.46 38.95
CA ASN A 535 -19.74 33.60 39.67
C ASN A 535 -20.70 34.79 39.86
N THR A 536 -21.92 34.73 39.30
CA THR A 536 -22.94 35.79 39.45
C THR A 536 -24.17 35.25 40.17
N THR A 537 -25.17 34.78 39.43
CA THR A 537 -26.42 34.22 39.93
C THR A 537 -26.16 33.01 40.82
N GLY A 538 -25.34 32.05 40.38
CA GLY A 538 -25.06 30.84 41.15
C GLY A 538 -24.44 31.15 42.51
N ARG A 539 -23.48 32.09 42.56
CA ARG A 539 -22.84 32.56 43.79
C ARG A 539 -23.84 33.26 44.71
N PHE A 540 -24.69 34.15 44.19
CA PHE A 540 -25.74 34.80 44.98
C PHE A 540 -26.70 33.79 45.59
N PHE A 541 -27.20 32.83 44.80
CA PHE A 541 -28.13 31.81 45.30
C PHE A 541 -27.47 30.79 46.22
N SER A 542 -26.14 30.62 46.17
CA SER A 542 -25.42 29.76 47.09
C SER A 542 -25.44 30.22 48.55
N LEU A 543 -25.72 31.51 48.80
CA LEU A 543 -25.93 32.04 50.16
C LEU A 543 -27.19 31.47 50.83
N PHE A 544 -28.11 30.93 50.04
CA PHE A 544 -29.34 30.28 50.50
C PHE A 544 -29.23 28.75 50.45
N ALA A 545 -28.02 28.19 50.30
CA ALA A 545 -27.81 26.75 50.35
C ALA A 545 -27.82 26.26 51.80
N GLU A 546 -28.54 25.17 52.04
CA GLU A 546 -28.60 24.50 53.34
C GLU A 546 -27.79 23.19 53.32
N GLU A 547 -27.49 22.63 54.49
CA GLU A 547 -26.74 21.36 54.60
C GLU A 547 -27.48 20.18 53.95
N LYS A 548 -28.82 20.21 53.92
CA LYS A 548 -29.65 19.19 53.26
C LYS A 548 -30.00 19.63 51.83
N LYS A 549 -29.66 18.78 50.86
CA LYS A 549 -30.01 18.98 49.45
C LYS A 549 -31.45 18.55 49.19
N SER A 550 -32.18 19.38 48.44
CA SER A 550 -33.54 19.07 47.98
C SER A 550 -33.58 17.80 47.13
N LYS A 551 -34.76 17.18 47.00
CA LYS A 551 -34.95 15.99 46.16
C LYS A 551 -34.67 16.30 44.68
N GLN A 552 -34.98 17.52 44.23
CA GLN A 552 -34.63 18.00 42.89
C GLN A 552 -33.11 18.04 42.68
N GLU A 553 -32.36 18.61 43.62
CA GLU A 553 -30.90 18.66 43.54
C GLU A 553 -30.25 17.27 43.54
N GLN A 554 -30.79 16.32 44.32
CA GLN A 554 -30.33 14.93 44.27
C GLN A 554 -30.51 14.32 42.87
N ILE A 555 -31.67 14.53 42.24
CA ILE A 555 -31.95 14.02 40.88
C ILE A 555 -31.04 14.71 39.85
N ILE A 556 -30.71 15.99 40.02
CA ILE A 556 -29.75 16.69 39.16
C ILE A 556 -28.35 16.04 39.26
N ILE A 557 -27.90 15.69 40.47
CA ILE A 557 -26.62 14.99 40.69
C ILE A 557 -26.65 13.60 40.07
N GLU A 558 -27.77 12.86 40.23
CA GLU A 558 -27.99 11.58 39.56
C GLU A 558 -27.92 11.71 38.04
N ALA A 559 -28.53 12.76 37.46
CA ALA A 559 -28.53 13.00 36.02
C ALA A 559 -27.14 13.30 35.48
N GLN A 560 -26.36 14.14 36.17
CA GLN A 560 -24.97 14.43 35.80
C GLN A 560 -24.09 13.19 35.91
N SER A 561 -24.28 12.37 36.94
CA SER A 561 -23.57 11.09 37.09
C SER A 561 -23.92 10.12 35.96
N ALA A 562 -25.21 9.93 35.67
CA ALA A 562 -25.69 9.05 34.62
C ALA A 562 -25.22 9.50 33.22
N TYR A 563 -25.18 10.80 32.96
CA TYR A 563 -24.59 11.35 31.74
C TYR A 563 -23.10 11.05 31.67
N SER A 564 -22.35 11.32 32.74
CA SER A 564 -20.91 11.07 32.77
C SER A 564 -20.55 9.61 32.59
N ASP A 565 -21.31 8.67 33.18
CA ASP A 565 -21.05 7.23 33.04
C ASP A 565 -21.43 6.71 31.64
N PHE A 566 -22.43 7.32 30.99
CA PHE A 566 -22.87 6.94 29.64
C PHE A 566 -21.82 7.26 28.57
N ILE A 567 -21.18 8.43 28.66
CA ILE A 567 -20.23 8.91 27.63
C ILE A 567 -18.90 8.15 27.61
N TYR A 568 -18.65 7.25 28.57
CA TYR A 568 -17.51 6.31 28.51
C TYR A 568 -17.72 5.15 27.53
N GLN A 569 -18.97 4.85 27.19
CA GLN A 569 -19.35 3.66 26.44
C GLN A 569 -20.13 3.98 25.17
N THR A 570 -20.66 5.20 25.04
CA THR A 570 -21.54 5.57 23.95
C THR A 570 -21.39 7.04 23.63
N ALA A 571 -21.61 7.42 22.37
CA ALA A 571 -21.54 8.81 21.95
C ALA A 571 -22.59 9.67 22.69
N TRP A 572 -22.17 10.84 23.18
CA TRP A 572 -22.99 11.70 24.06
C TRP A 572 -24.34 12.12 23.46
N TYR A 573 -24.44 12.22 22.13
CA TYR A 573 -25.66 12.64 21.45
C TYR A 573 -26.78 11.59 21.54
N GLU A 574 -26.47 10.34 21.88
CA GLU A 574 -27.45 9.28 22.11
C GLU A 574 -28.08 9.33 23.51
N PHE A 575 -27.55 10.17 24.41
CA PHE A 575 -28.08 10.28 25.76
C PHE A 575 -29.48 10.92 25.77
N LYS A 576 -30.40 10.30 26.51
CA LYS A 576 -31.79 10.78 26.62
C LYS A 576 -31.90 11.88 27.69
N PHE A 577 -31.67 13.13 27.30
CA PHE A 577 -31.72 14.29 28.19
C PHE A 577 -33.14 14.65 28.70
N MET A 578 -34.16 14.62 27.82
CA MET A 578 -35.53 15.07 28.15
C MET A 578 -36.20 14.31 29.32
N PRO A 579 -36.07 12.97 29.44
CA PRO A 579 -36.59 12.25 30.61
C PRO A 579 -36.07 12.75 31.95
N TRP A 580 -34.80 13.18 32.03
CA TRP A 580 -34.21 13.71 33.25
C TRP A 580 -34.79 15.07 33.65
N ILE A 581 -35.02 15.95 32.67
CA ILE A 581 -35.70 17.23 32.90
C ILE A 581 -37.08 16.97 33.51
N LYS A 582 -37.87 16.07 32.90
CA LYS A 582 -39.20 15.70 33.42
C LYS A 582 -39.11 15.15 34.85
N LYS A 583 -38.13 14.28 35.13
CA LYS A 583 -37.91 13.66 36.45
C LYS A 583 -37.63 14.71 37.53
N VAL A 584 -36.82 15.74 37.24
CA VAL A 584 -36.53 16.83 38.20
C VAL A 584 -37.79 17.64 38.50
N TRP A 585 -38.57 18.04 37.50
CA TRP A 585 -39.80 18.83 37.70
C TRP A 585 -40.93 18.05 38.38
N SER A 586 -40.98 16.72 38.21
CA SER A 586 -41.98 15.85 38.84
C SER A 586 -41.65 15.46 40.28
N ALA A 587 -40.45 15.79 40.78
CA ALA A 587 -40.07 15.44 42.13
C ALA A 587 -40.91 16.26 43.13
N SER A 588 -41.74 15.58 43.94
CA SER A 588 -42.33 16.21 45.12
C SER A 588 -41.26 16.31 46.20
N ASP A 589 -41.19 17.45 46.87
CA ASP A 589 -40.26 17.65 47.96
C ASP A 589 -40.99 18.34 49.11
N ASN A 590 -41.09 17.64 50.24
CA ASN A 590 -41.71 18.12 51.48
C ASN A 590 -40.63 18.52 52.50
N SER A 591 -39.39 18.75 52.08
CA SER A 591 -38.28 19.13 52.96
C SER A 591 -38.24 20.63 53.22
N ASP A 592 -37.74 21.01 54.40
CA ASP A 592 -37.51 22.41 54.85
C ASP A 592 -36.34 23.09 54.12
N CYS A 593 -36.10 22.78 52.84
CA CYS A 593 -34.99 23.35 52.07
C CYS A 593 -35.38 24.68 51.39
N SER A 594 -34.43 25.60 51.27
CA SER A 594 -34.56 26.85 50.51
C SER A 594 -35.23 26.72 49.13
N THR A 595 -36.43 27.28 49.01
CA THR A 595 -37.22 27.35 47.76
C THR A 595 -36.48 28.11 46.65
N LEU A 596 -35.72 29.15 47.02
CA LEU A 596 -34.97 29.99 46.09
C LEU A 596 -33.82 29.22 45.43
N ARG A 597 -33.02 28.49 46.21
CA ARG A 597 -31.90 27.69 45.70
C ARG A 597 -32.40 26.53 44.83
N LYS A 598 -33.46 25.87 45.26
CA LYS A 598 -34.11 24.79 44.52
C LYS A 598 -34.62 25.24 43.15
N TRP A 599 -35.33 26.36 43.09
CA TRP A 599 -35.90 26.87 41.83
C TRP A 599 -34.79 27.28 40.85
N GLU A 600 -33.76 27.98 41.35
CA GLU A 600 -32.60 28.40 40.57
C GLU A 600 -31.84 27.21 39.95
N ARG A 601 -31.49 26.19 40.74
CA ARG A 601 -30.81 24.98 40.25
C ARG A 601 -31.65 24.20 39.23
N THR A 602 -32.95 24.11 39.46
CA THR A 602 -33.88 23.44 38.56
C THR A 602 -33.97 24.15 37.20
N LEU A 603 -34.03 25.50 37.23
CA LEU A 603 -34.06 26.32 36.01
C LEU A 603 -32.76 26.18 35.21
N LEU A 604 -31.60 26.32 35.86
CA LEU A 604 -30.29 26.17 35.21
C LEU A 604 -30.13 24.78 34.58
N PHE A 605 -30.44 23.73 35.34
CA PHE A 605 -30.37 22.35 34.85
C PHE A 605 -31.28 22.15 33.63
N THR A 606 -32.49 22.71 33.67
CA THR A 606 -33.44 22.65 32.56
C THR A 606 -32.88 23.32 31.31
N LEU A 607 -32.28 24.51 31.45
CA LEU A 607 -31.65 25.21 30.32
C LEU A 607 -30.47 24.42 29.75
N GLU A 608 -29.56 23.93 30.59
CA GLU A 608 -28.39 23.14 30.16
C GLU A 608 -28.81 21.86 29.42
N PHE A 609 -29.68 21.04 30.04
CA PHE A 609 -30.09 19.76 29.46
C PHE A 609 -31.02 19.95 28.26
N SER A 610 -31.79 21.04 28.18
CA SER A 610 -32.59 21.35 26.98
C SER A 610 -31.71 21.74 25.81
N PHE A 611 -30.67 22.55 26.05
CA PHE A 611 -29.69 22.90 25.03
C PHE A 611 -28.97 21.65 24.53
N LYS A 612 -28.49 20.79 25.44
CA LYS A 612 -27.87 19.50 25.08
C LYS A 612 -28.82 18.58 24.30
N ALA A 613 -30.10 18.51 24.68
CA ALA A 613 -31.12 17.75 23.98
C ALA A 613 -31.40 18.26 22.56
N PHE A 614 -31.36 19.57 22.36
CA PHE A 614 -31.54 20.18 21.03
C PHE A 614 -30.31 19.95 20.17
N TYR A 615 -29.12 20.22 20.71
CA TYR A 615 -27.86 20.07 19.99
C TYR A 615 -27.56 18.60 19.63
N SER A 616 -27.88 17.66 20.53
CA SER A 616 -27.70 16.23 20.25
C SER A 616 -28.50 15.76 19.03
N LYS A 617 -29.73 16.26 18.84
CA LYS A 617 -30.55 15.94 17.66
C LYS A 617 -29.94 16.45 16.36
N LEU A 618 -29.32 17.63 16.37
CA LEU A 618 -28.65 18.19 15.19
C LEU A 618 -27.44 17.33 14.79
N ILE A 619 -26.65 16.90 15.77
CA ILE A 619 -25.49 16.03 15.55
C ILE A 619 -25.93 14.62 15.12
N GLU A 620 -26.95 14.04 15.76
CA GLU A 620 -27.46 12.72 15.39
C GLU A 620 -27.99 12.71 13.94
N TYR A 621 -28.66 13.79 13.52
CA TYR A 621 -29.13 13.96 12.14
C TYR A 621 -27.96 14.06 11.15
N GLY A 622 -26.94 14.88 11.44
CA GLY A 622 -25.75 15.04 10.59
C GLY A 622 -24.83 13.80 10.54
N ALA A 623 -24.75 13.04 11.64
CA ALA A 623 -23.96 11.81 11.71
C ALA A 623 -24.59 10.70 10.86
N LYS A 624 -25.92 10.56 10.89
CA LYS A 624 -26.66 9.57 10.08
C LYS A 624 -26.66 9.87 8.57
N SER A 625 -26.36 11.11 8.15
CA SER A 625 -26.38 11.50 6.74
C SER A 625 -25.03 11.47 6.03
N THR A 626 -23.90 11.36 6.75
CA THR A 626 -22.60 11.76 6.18
C THR A 626 -21.41 10.88 6.56
N TYR A 627 -21.48 10.05 7.61
CA TYR A 627 -20.34 9.23 8.05
C TYR A 627 -20.71 7.75 8.07
N GLU A 628 -19.86 6.89 7.47
CA GLU A 628 -19.88 5.45 7.78
C GLU A 628 -19.64 5.29 9.29
N THR A 629 -20.49 4.54 9.99
CA THR A 629 -20.32 4.28 11.42
C THR A 629 -18.94 3.64 11.65
N PRO A 630 -18.03 4.28 12.41
CA PRO A 630 -16.70 3.72 12.66
C PRO A 630 -16.81 2.32 13.26
N SER A 631 -15.92 1.40 12.89
CA SER A 631 -15.89 0.07 13.52
C SER A 631 -15.74 0.18 15.04
N ASN A 632 -16.63 -0.51 15.76
CA ASN A 632 -16.61 -0.65 17.22
C ASN A 632 -15.56 -1.65 17.72
N LEU A 633 -14.68 -2.15 16.83
CA LEU A 633 -13.68 -3.16 17.13
C LEU A 633 -12.26 -2.63 16.90
N ILE A 634 -11.35 -3.07 17.77
CA ILE A 634 -9.90 -2.92 17.67
C ILE A 634 -9.27 -4.31 17.59
N TYR A 635 -8.29 -4.45 16.71
CA TYR A 635 -7.66 -5.74 16.44
C TYR A 635 -6.29 -5.80 17.09
N LEU A 636 -5.94 -6.97 17.62
CA LEU A 636 -4.65 -7.18 18.29
C LEU A 636 -4.02 -8.46 17.77
N ILE A 637 -2.70 -8.44 17.63
CA ILE A 637 -1.90 -9.66 17.49
C ILE A 637 -1.38 -10.02 18.88
N VAL A 638 -1.79 -11.17 19.37
CA VAL A 638 -1.38 -11.67 20.69
C VAL A 638 -0.71 -13.03 20.58
N SER A 639 0.03 -13.43 21.60
CA SER A 639 0.56 -14.78 21.73
C SER A 639 -0.58 -15.79 21.73
N ASN A 640 -0.44 -16.86 20.95
CA ASN A 640 -1.41 -17.95 20.93
C ASN A 640 -1.50 -18.56 22.33
N SER A 641 -2.69 -18.55 22.92
CA SER A 641 -2.93 -19.00 24.29
C SER A 641 -4.36 -19.51 24.44
N ASP A 642 -4.49 -20.71 24.99
CA ASP A 642 -5.81 -21.32 25.28
C ASP A 642 -6.53 -20.65 26.46
N VAL A 643 -5.86 -19.74 27.18
CA VAL A 643 -6.44 -18.96 28.28
C VAL A 643 -7.39 -17.88 27.75
N ILE A 644 -7.18 -17.41 26.52
CA ILE A 644 -8.03 -16.39 25.89
C ILE A 644 -9.33 -17.07 25.42
N LYS A 645 -10.45 -16.72 26.06
CA LYS A 645 -11.79 -17.20 25.71
C LYS A 645 -12.62 -16.09 25.09
N GLU A 646 -13.39 -16.44 24.07
CA GLU A 646 -14.35 -15.51 23.48
C GLU A 646 -15.42 -15.09 24.49
N ASN A 647 -15.81 -13.83 24.41
CA ASN A 647 -16.91 -13.26 25.15
C ASN A 647 -17.61 -12.19 24.29
N LYS A 648 -18.55 -11.44 24.86
CA LYS A 648 -19.29 -10.40 24.13
C LYS A 648 -18.37 -9.32 23.54
N ASP A 649 -17.28 -9.01 24.23
CA ASP A 649 -16.38 -7.90 23.97
C ASP A 649 -15.00 -8.31 23.44
N LEU A 650 -14.71 -9.61 23.37
CA LEU A 650 -13.47 -10.18 22.83
C LEU A 650 -13.79 -11.38 21.93
N LYS A 651 -13.37 -11.34 20.66
CA LYS A 651 -13.55 -12.41 19.67
C LYS A 651 -12.23 -12.88 19.09
N ILE A 652 -12.10 -14.17 18.80
CA ILE A 652 -10.93 -14.74 18.14
C ILE A 652 -11.19 -14.74 16.64
N ILE A 653 -10.41 -13.96 15.89
CA ILE A 653 -10.58 -13.84 14.45
C ILE A 653 -9.82 -14.95 13.72
N GLN A 654 -8.58 -15.21 14.14
CA GLN A 654 -7.74 -16.25 13.56
C GLN A 654 -6.75 -16.78 14.59
N LYS A 655 -6.54 -18.10 14.60
CA LYS A 655 -5.39 -18.74 15.26
C LYS A 655 -4.29 -19.09 14.25
N GLY A 656 -3.05 -18.74 14.57
CA GLY A 656 -1.84 -19.28 13.93
C GLY A 656 -1.01 -20.08 14.94
N ASN A 657 0.18 -20.54 14.55
CA ASN A 657 0.98 -21.43 15.40
C ASN A 657 1.43 -20.75 16.70
N GLU A 658 2.10 -19.59 16.62
CA GLU A 658 2.62 -18.87 17.80
C GLU A 658 1.82 -17.62 18.18
N LYS A 659 1.05 -17.08 17.24
CA LYS A 659 0.31 -15.84 17.37
C LYS A 659 -1.13 -16.01 16.90
N MET A 660 -2.01 -15.15 17.36
CA MET A 660 -3.42 -15.11 16.96
C MET A 660 -3.91 -13.68 16.82
N ILE A 661 -4.93 -13.46 15.99
CA ILE A 661 -5.61 -12.18 15.86
C ILE A 661 -6.89 -12.24 16.70
N ILE A 662 -7.04 -11.28 17.60
CA ILE A 662 -8.26 -11.07 18.37
C ILE A 662 -8.87 -9.71 18.02
N ALA A 663 -10.18 -9.58 18.20
CA ALA A 663 -10.90 -8.32 18.11
C ALA A 663 -11.51 -7.99 19.46
N VAL A 664 -11.35 -6.74 19.91
CA VAL A 664 -11.83 -6.25 21.21
C VAL A 664 -12.71 -5.01 21.00
N THR A 665 -13.80 -4.90 21.75
CA THR A 665 -14.68 -3.70 21.73
C THR A 665 -13.92 -2.46 22.20
N ARG A 666 -14.14 -1.33 21.52
CA ARG A 666 -13.45 -0.05 21.74
C ARG A 666 -13.73 0.63 23.08
N TRP A 667 -12.96 1.70 23.34
CA TRP A 667 -13.15 2.67 24.43
C TRP A 667 -12.86 2.11 25.83
N ASP A 668 -13.71 2.40 26.82
CA ASP A 668 -13.54 1.92 28.19
C ASP A 668 -13.53 0.39 28.29
N VAL A 669 -14.25 -0.29 27.40
CA VAL A 669 -14.25 -1.76 27.32
C VAL A 669 -12.86 -2.28 26.95
N PHE A 670 -12.18 -1.62 26.00
CA PHE A 670 -10.82 -1.96 25.61
C PHE A 670 -9.87 -1.90 26.79
N THR A 671 -9.90 -0.79 27.55
CA THR A 671 -9.07 -0.61 28.76
C THR A 671 -9.30 -1.72 29.78
N LYS A 672 -10.57 -2.07 30.05
CA LYS A 672 -10.93 -3.15 30.97
C LYS A 672 -10.44 -4.51 30.52
N GLU A 673 -10.53 -4.81 29.22
CA GLU A 673 -10.02 -6.07 28.67
C GLU A 673 -8.48 -6.12 28.73
N MET A 674 -7.77 -5.02 28.50
CA MET A 674 -6.31 -4.99 28.66
C MET A 674 -5.90 -5.24 30.13
N ILE A 675 -6.66 -4.72 31.09
CA ILE A 675 -6.44 -5.00 32.52
C ILE A 675 -6.64 -6.50 32.80
N LYS A 676 -7.69 -7.13 32.28
CA LYS A 676 -7.92 -8.58 32.44
C LYS A 676 -6.82 -9.41 31.78
N LEU A 677 -6.39 -9.04 30.58
CA LEU A 677 -5.30 -9.73 29.87
C LEU A 677 -3.95 -9.59 30.59
N SER A 678 -3.72 -8.48 31.31
CA SER A 678 -2.48 -8.28 32.07
C SER A 678 -2.28 -9.27 33.23
N GLU A 679 -3.37 -9.89 33.70
CA GLU A 679 -3.35 -10.94 34.73
C GLU A 679 -3.03 -12.32 34.14
N GLN A 680 -3.08 -12.45 32.82
CA GLN A 680 -2.83 -13.68 32.09
C GLN A 680 -1.41 -13.71 31.53
N ASN A 681 -0.89 -14.91 31.22
CA ASN A 681 0.40 -15.05 30.55
C ASN A 681 0.27 -14.86 29.04
N VAL A 682 -0.15 -13.65 28.63
CA VAL A 682 -0.35 -13.25 27.23
C VAL A 682 0.61 -12.12 26.89
N LYS A 683 1.15 -12.13 25.67
CA LYS A 683 1.92 -11.01 25.10
C LYS A 683 1.12 -10.38 23.97
N ILE A 684 1.15 -9.05 23.89
CA ILE A 684 0.63 -8.29 22.76
C ILE A 684 1.81 -7.89 21.89
N PHE A 685 1.70 -8.11 20.59
CA PHE A 685 2.74 -7.78 19.61
C PHE A 685 2.38 -6.56 18.76
N GLU A 686 1.09 -6.31 18.56
CA GLU A 686 0.58 -5.28 17.67
C GLU A 686 -0.86 -4.93 18.08
N ILE A 687 -1.24 -3.66 17.97
CA ILE A 687 -2.63 -3.19 18.11
C ILE A 687 -2.97 -2.37 16.88
N SER A 688 -3.94 -2.83 16.08
CA SER A 688 -4.44 -2.17 14.85
C SER A 688 -3.34 -1.71 13.89
N GLY A 689 -2.27 -2.50 13.77
CA GLY A 689 -1.14 -2.20 12.88
C GLY A 689 0.04 -1.46 13.51
N ASN A 690 -0.09 -1.02 14.76
CA ASN A 690 0.88 -0.17 15.45
C ASN A 690 1.60 -0.93 16.57
N ASP A 691 2.79 -0.45 16.92
CA ASP A 691 3.69 -1.04 17.92
C ASP A 691 4.00 -0.12 19.12
N GLU A 692 3.48 1.11 19.16
CA GLU A 692 3.51 1.99 20.33
C GLU A 692 2.12 2.53 20.69
N ILE A 693 1.82 2.65 21.99
CA ILE A 693 0.50 3.08 22.48
C ILE A 693 0.59 4.02 23.67
N ALA A 694 -0.33 4.97 23.76
CA ALA A 694 -0.49 5.85 24.91
C ALA A 694 -1.38 5.23 25.99
N VAL A 695 -1.03 5.47 27.26
CA VAL A 695 -1.78 5.03 28.44
C VAL A 695 -1.80 6.14 29.48
N SER A 696 -2.97 6.47 30.03
CA SER A 696 -3.11 7.36 31.18
C SER A 696 -3.28 6.58 32.48
N VAL A 697 -2.67 7.11 33.54
CA VAL A 697 -2.81 6.61 34.91
C VAL A 697 -3.10 7.76 35.87
N ILE A 698 -3.85 7.46 36.92
CA ILE A 698 -4.09 8.35 38.06
C ILE A 698 -3.29 7.84 39.26
N MET A 699 -2.48 8.71 39.84
CA MET A 699 -1.65 8.40 41.01
C MET A 699 -1.51 9.60 41.95
N ASN A 700 -1.05 9.37 43.18
CA ASN A 700 -0.70 10.47 44.08
C ASN A 700 0.52 11.24 43.58
N ASN A 701 0.62 12.51 43.93
CA ASN A 701 1.73 13.37 43.50
C ASN A 701 3.12 12.85 43.91
N SER A 702 3.22 12.13 45.02
CA SER A 702 4.46 11.53 45.52
C SER A 702 4.88 10.24 44.81
N GLN A 703 3.99 9.59 44.05
CA GLN A 703 4.25 8.33 43.35
C GLN A 703 4.86 8.59 41.96
N GLU A 704 5.73 7.69 41.50
CA GLU A 704 6.24 7.65 40.12
C GLU A 704 6.39 6.20 39.67
N ILE A 705 6.02 5.91 38.43
CA ILE A 705 6.27 4.60 37.81
C ILE A 705 7.55 4.71 36.99
N LYS A 706 8.57 3.93 37.37
CA LYS A 706 9.78 3.75 36.56
C LYS A 706 9.70 2.42 35.85
N SER A 707 9.45 2.42 34.55
CA SER A 707 9.53 1.21 33.72
C SER A 707 10.57 1.38 32.64
N LYS A 708 11.20 0.27 32.23
CA LYS A 708 12.13 0.27 31.11
C LYS A 708 11.33 0.52 29.83
N ASP A 709 11.89 1.30 28.92
CA ASP A 709 11.30 1.57 27.59
C ASP A 709 9.90 2.23 27.64
N VAL A 710 9.57 2.93 28.72
CA VAL A 710 8.33 3.71 28.87
C VAL A 710 8.67 5.20 28.96
N ARG A 711 8.09 6.01 28.08
CA ARG A 711 8.27 7.46 28.02
C ARG A 711 7.09 8.19 28.64
N LEU A 712 7.32 9.05 29.61
CA LEU A 712 6.30 10.01 30.04
C LEU A 712 6.16 11.10 28.96
N LEU A 713 5.00 11.20 28.31
CA LEU A 713 4.74 12.27 27.33
C LEU A 713 4.53 13.60 28.04
N TYR A 714 3.54 13.65 28.93
CA TYR A 714 3.24 14.83 29.73
C TYR A 714 2.36 14.50 30.94
N LYS A 715 2.33 15.46 31.87
CA LYS A 715 1.50 15.43 33.08
C LYS A 715 0.24 16.29 32.86
N SER A 716 -0.90 15.72 33.17
CA SER A 716 -2.21 16.36 33.16
C SER A 716 -2.74 16.57 34.58
N ARG A 717 -3.43 17.68 34.80
CA ARG A 717 -4.01 18.05 36.10
C ARG A 717 -5.39 17.41 36.29
N ILE A 718 -5.63 16.88 37.49
CA ILE A 718 -6.99 16.62 38.00
C ILE A 718 -7.42 17.89 38.70
N VAL A 719 -8.39 18.61 38.13
CA VAL A 719 -8.66 20.00 38.53
C VAL A 719 -9.35 20.09 39.89
N THR A 720 -9.97 19.00 40.33
CA THR A 720 -10.75 18.89 41.57
C THR A 720 -9.96 18.38 42.78
N ASP A 721 -8.78 17.79 42.58
CA ASP A 721 -7.95 17.21 43.65
C ASP A 721 -6.47 17.38 43.34
N ASP A 722 -5.84 18.40 43.93
CA ASP A 722 -4.41 18.68 43.73
C ASP A 722 -3.49 17.60 44.33
N ARG A 723 -4.00 16.59 45.06
CA ARG A 723 -3.20 15.46 45.58
C ARG A 723 -2.94 14.39 44.51
N LEU A 724 -3.81 14.34 43.51
CA LEU A 724 -3.75 13.37 42.41
C LEU A 724 -3.19 14.04 41.16
N LYS A 725 -2.47 13.25 40.36
CA LYS A 725 -2.01 13.64 39.02
C LYS A 725 -2.38 12.58 38.00
N ARG A 726 -2.65 13.03 36.77
CA ARG A 726 -2.79 12.17 35.60
C ARG A 726 -1.48 12.20 34.83
N ASN A 727 -0.84 11.05 34.65
CA ASN A 727 0.34 10.94 33.80
C ASN A 727 -0.02 10.18 32.53
N VAL A 728 0.36 10.71 31.38
CA VAL A 728 0.20 10.04 30.08
C VAL A 728 1.56 9.48 29.67
N TYR A 729 1.65 8.16 29.58
CA TYR A 729 2.82 7.44 29.15
C TYR A 729 2.64 6.95 27.72
N PHE A 730 3.75 6.81 27.00
CA PHE A 730 3.85 6.24 25.68
C PHE A 730 4.88 5.13 25.73
N LEU A 731 4.50 3.96 25.24
CA LEU A 731 5.27 2.74 25.43
C LEU A 731 5.08 1.77 24.27
N PRO A 732 6.06 0.90 24.00
CA PRO A 732 5.89 -0.22 23.09
C PRO A 732 4.70 -1.07 23.52
N VAL A 733 3.87 -1.50 22.57
CA VAL A 733 2.70 -2.36 22.77
C VAL A 733 3.08 -3.64 23.54
N THR A 734 4.30 -4.15 23.35
CA THR A 734 4.83 -5.31 24.08
C THR A 734 4.96 -5.08 25.59
N GLU A 735 5.13 -3.83 26.01
CA GLU A 735 5.25 -3.41 27.41
C GLU A 735 3.91 -2.99 28.04
N LEU A 736 2.81 -2.97 27.27
CA LEU A 736 1.49 -2.53 27.77
C LEU A 736 1.00 -3.39 28.95
N LEU A 737 0.95 -4.71 28.77
CA LEU A 737 0.48 -5.62 29.83
C LEU A 737 1.43 -5.65 31.05
N PRO A 738 2.77 -5.72 30.87
CA PRO A 738 3.71 -5.53 31.98
C PRO A 738 3.52 -4.21 32.74
N PHE A 739 3.31 -3.10 32.03
CA PHE A 739 3.10 -1.78 32.62
C PHE A 739 1.82 -1.73 33.45
N ILE A 740 0.70 -2.24 32.91
CA ILE A 740 -0.57 -2.33 33.64
C ILE A 740 -0.42 -3.16 34.92
N LYS A 741 0.22 -4.32 34.82
CA LYS A 741 0.44 -5.22 35.96
C LYS A 741 1.29 -4.55 37.04
N LYS A 742 2.33 -3.81 36.64
CA LYS A 742 3.18 -3.05 37.56
C LYS A 742 2.42 -1.92 38.24
N ALA A 743 1.70 -1.10 37.47
CA ALA A 743 0.90 0.00 38.02
C ALA A 743 -0.09 -0.52 39.09
N LYS A 744 -0.76 -1.64 38.81
CA LYS A 744 -1.67 -2.29 39.77
C LYS A 744 -0.95 -2.74 41.05
N SER A 745 0.27 -3.29 40.94
CA SER A 745 1.06 -3.70 42.11
C SER A 745 1.53 -2.53 42.99
N GLU A 746 1.61 -1.32 42.43
CA GLU A 746 1.99 -0.09 43.13
C GLU A 746 0.77 0.74 43.60
N ASN A 747 -0.43 0.17 43.56
CA ASN A 747 -1.70 0.86 43.85
C ASN A 747 -1.92 2.13 42.99
N ILE A 748 -1.57 2.05 41.71
CA ILE A 748 -1.79 3.10 40.73
C ILE A 748 -2.94 2.69 39.80
N THR A 749 -3.88 3.60 39.59
CA THR A 749 -5.09 3.34 38.80
C THR A 749 -4.78 3.56 37.32
N ILE A 750 -5.00 2.54 36.50
CA ILE A 750 -5.06 2.69 35.04
C ILE A 750 -6.37 3.40 34.71
N GLU A 751 -6.26 4.59 34.12
CA GLU A 751 -7.44 5.37 33.73
C GLU A 751 -7.88 4.99 32.33
N HIS A 752 -6.97 5.00 31.35
CA HIS A 752 -7.33 4.69 29.97
C HIS A 752 -6.16 4.20 29.13
N VAL A 753 -6.44 3.32 28.17
CA VAL A 753 -5.54 2.91 27.09
C VAL A 753 -6.08 3.46 25.78
N TYR A 754 -5.34 4.37 25.14
CA TYR A 754 -5.80 5.12 23.97
C TYR A 754 -5.68 4.28 22.68
N ASP A 755 -6.78 3.68 22.26
CA ASP A 755 -6.87 2.59 21.26
C ASP A 755 -6.84 3.03 19.77
N TYR A 756 -6.19 4.16 19.46
CA TYR A 756 -6.15 4.84 18.14
C TYR A 756 -7.51 5.37 17.68
#